data_AF-A0A2E7EF77-F1
#
_entry.id   AF-A0A2E7EF77-F1
#
_cell.length_a   1.000
_cell.length_b   1.000
_cell.length_c   1.000
_cell.angle_alpha   90.00
_cell.angle_beta   90.00
_cell.angle_gamma   90.00
#
_symmetry.space_group_name_H-M   'P 1'
#
loop_
_entity.id
_entity.type
_entity.pdbx_description
1 polymer ?
#
loop_
_entity_poly.entity_id
_entity_poly.type
_entity_poly.pdbx_seq_one_letter_code
_entity_poly.pdbx_strand_id
1 'polypeptide(L)'
;MENDALIENTSREPLRHADRADSFEDHEAVPTRFRNVFVLCTGRCGSVSFAKACEHFTNYTSGHETRHRQTGEARVDFQDHHIEVDNRLAWFLGRLQDKFGDAAFYVHLIRDEQQVAESYDRRWHSHGSLIHGFDQGILRHQLPNEETAAELVRTINENIRSFLRDKSHKMTINLDDIQTQFPEFARRINATGNIEQSLNLFSERHNATGKNASKQSKQSLPIVRLTKRVHELKKENRFLRLLAIPSFILLLPLLTLVALFRHIAKPQKNRKWSLVSLLPSRRKRRIRDAYLAHHSQDPERAMTILGDDAPTGATELFRALSAQSDDEWLVEMNDWAACHHLPRLKLREGPEPRFYRIQFESVVPVPSPEKVTVIMPAFNAEETIEKAVQSILDQSWQNLELIIVDDCSTDRTAEIATRLAASEPRIRVLRNAKNVGPYVSKNRGLQVATGRYITGHDADDIAVPTRIADQMSPILRSPECSATIAYMLRIDDDAKFSFPSKMGGYSYDGMARKAMISLMIDREVLESHLGYWDGVRFGGDSEMLRRVSNHLGPKFQEIKKITMLCLDVAGSLTNNAEHGVTFWNGVSPIRKKYRDSWCKWHDKTQVKEQYLPFPHFNRHFDAPDEMLVSDEDLRDAVAWSAYDDLEQPNDNDTMRRETPILASDNKRRIGIVTYWFNRGQAMVSRELRAILEEAGIESHILARPTKSSFVRPTFIDRTDIWQQERIRTASRFLIPGDEYLEWAVENRLDTILFDQNLQFSEILMLRCKGIQTIGRFVWEDFGLDDVPAAKQAFDTIYSLTEAERLRYQSFGIDSPRVRWGCPTELVDFPKPERNDDEVRFFYPGGYLTQRKPTAEVIRSFRGVSNPRARLVIKAQHPNRGKKLAMKAERVDRRIRVIIDDLPAEEHYRLMASNDVCLAPTRWEGLGLHHSEAIALGMPTITNDFAPMNEYVTHGVDGWLIPAVWREEKSEGVPRLETPVGALREAIEKLCDNDFRQQLVAGVEARKASLDWNLTQQDVIDLVTEKPAFECAQ
;
A
#
# COMPACT_ATOMS: atom_id res chain seq x y z
N MET A 1 -15.46 13.71 -84.19
CA MET A 1 -16.64 13.30 -83.42
C MET A 1 -16.20 12.89 -82.03
N GLU A 2 -16.66 13.51 -80.95
CA GLU A 2 -17.26 14.84 -80.79
C GLU A 2 -16.93 15.22 -79.31
N ASN A 3 -16.36 16.39 -79.00
CA ASN A 3 -16.93 17.75 -79.00
C ASN A 3 -17.78 18.05 -77.76
N ASP A 4 -17.68 19.31 -77.31
CA ASP A 4 -18.63 20.08 -76.49
C ASP A 4 -18.90 19.56 -75.06
N ALA A 5 -18.48 20.22 -73.97
CA ALA A 5 -18.31 21.65 -73.67
C ALA A 5 -19.63 22.47 -73.66
N LEU A 6 -19.55 23.68 -73.09
CA LEU A 6 -20.64 24.65 -72.83
C LEU A 6 -21.50 24.28 -71.59
N ILE A 7 -21.44 24.97 -70.44
CA ILE A 7 -21.20 26.40 -70.14
C ILE A 7 -22.29 27.30 -70.75
N GLU A 8 -23.10 27.95 -69.91
CA GLU A 8 -23.36 29.41 -69.87
C GLU A 8 -24.63 29.77 -69.08
N ASN A 9 -24.47 30.62 -68.05
CA ASN A 9 -25.38 31.70 -67.59
C ASN A 9 -25.06 32.11 -66.14
N THR A 10 -25.09 33.39 -65.73
CA THR A 10 -24.87 34.61 -66.50
C THR A 10 -24.31 35.68 -65.57
N SER A 11 -23.33 36.39 -66.12
CA SER A 11 -22.78 37.69 -65.77
C SER A 11 -23.78 38.83 -65.54
N ARG A 12 -23.38 39.80 -64.69
CA ARG A 12 -23.17 41.24 -64.98
C ARG A 12 -22.89 42.01 -63.66
N GLU A 13 -21.76 42.71 -63.47
CA GLU A 13 -21.26 43.94 -64.12
C GLU A 13 -22.03 45.24 -63.74
N PRO A 14 -21.44 46.46 -63.86
CA PRO A 14 -20.01 46.85 -63.72
C PRO A 14 -19.83 48.20 -62.95
N LEU A 15 -18.59 48.70 -62.80
CA LEU A 15 -18.13 50.01 -63.36
C LEU A 15 -16.81 50.58 -62.74
N ARG A 16 -15.77 50.64 -63.60
CA ARG A 16 -14.82 51.76 -63.85
C ARG A 16 -13.70 52.17 -62.86
N HIS A 17 -12.48 51.81 -63.27
CA HIS A 17 -11.27 52.66 -63.45
C HIS A 17 -11.54 54.16 -63.77
N ALA A 18 -10.64 55.14 -63.57
CA ALA A 18 -9.23 55.19 -63.13
C ALA A 18 -9.00 56.56 -62.41
N ASP A 19 -7.91 56.88 -61.69
CA ASP A 19 -6.55 57.00 -62.25
C ASP A 19 -5.44 57.18 -61.17
N ARG A 20 -4.20 57.03 -61.65
CA ARG A 20 -2.84 57.23 -61.08
C ARG A 20 -2.60 58.43 -60.12
N ALA A 21 -1.49 58.54 -59.38
CA ALA A 21 -0.42 57.62 -58.91
C ALA A 21 0.53 58.42 -57.97
N ASP A 22 1.20 57.77 -57.00
CA ASP A 22 2.66 57.87 -56.74
C ASP A 22 3.11 57.17 -55.44
N SER A 23 4.43 56.97 -55.32
CA SER A 23 5.19 56.15 -54.36
C SER A 23 5.12 56.52 -52.87
N PHE A 24 5.10 55.53 -51.96
CA PHE A 24 6.25 55.06 -51.15
C PHE A 24 5.82 53.92 -50.18
N GLU A 25 6.80 53.13 -49.68
CA GLU A 25 6.72 52.11 -48.61
C GLU A 25 5.85 50.84 -48.85
N ASP A 26 6.50 49.66 -48.91
CA ASP A 26 6.39 48.61 -47.88
C ASP A 26 7.43 47.48 -48.13
N HIS A 27 7.96 46.85 -47.07
CA HIS A 27 8.90 45.72 -47.21
C HIS A 27 8.16 44.37 -47.06
N GLU A 28 8.03 43.63 -48.17
CA GLU A 28 7.34 42.33 -48.21
C GLU A 28 7.88 41.31 -47.19
N ALA A 29 6.97 40.68 -46.44
CA ALA A 29 7.31 39.63 -45.50
C ALA A 29 7.57 38.29 -46.21
N VAL A 30 8.75 37.70 -45.98
CA VAL A 30 9.11 36.40 -46.57
C VAL A 30 8.25 35.28 -45.96
N PRO A 31 7.64 34.38 -46.77
CA PRO A 31 6.81 33.29 -46.26
C PRO A 31 7.52 32.40 -45.23
N THR A 32 6.85 32.15 -44.11
CA THR A 32 7.30 31.21 -43.08
C THR A 32 7.30 29.78 -43.61
N ARG A 33 8.36 29.02 -43.31
CA ARG A 33 8.53 27.66 -43.85
C ARG A 33 7.62 26.62 -43.16
N PHE A 34 7.26 26.84 -41.90
CA PHE A 34 6.53 25.88 -41.08
C PHE A 34 5.29 26.52 -40.47
N ARG A 35 4.24 25.70 -40.25
CA ARG A 35 2.98 26.16 -39.68
C ARG A 35 3.16 26.58 -38.22
N ASN A 36 3.86 25.77 -37.44
CA ASN A 36 4.16 26.03 -36.03
C ASN A 36 5.57 25.57 -35.67
N VAL A 37 6.10 26.05 -34.54
CA VAL A 37 7.34 25.57 -33.94
C VAL A 37 7.07 25.17 -32.49
N PHE A 38 7.55 24.00 -32.08
CA PHE A 38 7.39 23.49 -30.72
C PHE A 38 8.74 23.24 -30.07
N VAL A 39 9.02 23.98 -28.99
CA VAL A 39 10.26 23.84 -28.22
C VAL A 39 9.99 22.97 -26.99
N LEU A 40 10.36 21.70 -27.14
CA LEU A 40 10.21 20.64 -26.16
C LEU A 40 11.44 20.61 -25.24
N CYS A 41 11.22 20.53 -23.93
CA CYS A 41 12.30 20.55 -22.96
C CYS A 41 11.90 19.92 -21.61
N THR A 42 12.88 19.69 -20.75
CA THR A 42 12.70 19.26 -19.35
C THR A 42 12.09 20.35 -18.46
N GLY A 43 12.21 21.62 -18.85
CA GLY A 43 11.99 22.76 -17.96
C GLY A 43 13.21 23.02 -17.09
N ARG A 44 13.32 24.22 -16.52
CA ARG A 44 14.53 24.71 -15.80
C ARG A 44 15.83 24.76 -16.64
N CYS A 45 15.81 24.36 -17.91
CA CYS A 45 16.92 24.37 -18.87
C CYS A 45 17.10 25.69 -19.65
N GLY A 46 16.56 26.82 -19.15
CA GLY A 46 16.62 28.12 -19.86
C GLY A 46 15.43 28.45 -20.77
N SER A 47 14.36 27.64 -20.76
CA SER A 47 13.15 27.80 -21.59
C SER A 47 12.54 29.21 -21.61
N VAL A 48 12.53 29.92 -20.48
CA VAL A 48 12.01 31.29 -20.37
C VAL A 48 12.83 32.29 -21.20
N SER A 49 14.16 32.20 -21.16
CA SER A 49 15.02 33.07 -21.98
C SER A 49 14.90 32.71 -23.47
N PHE A 50 14.70 31.44 -23.80
CA PHE A 50 14.48 30.99 -25.17
C PHE A 50 13.16 31.54 -25.76
N ALA A 51 12.06 31.48 -25.00
CA ALA A 51 10.78 32.04 -25.45
C ALA A 51 10.89 33.55 -25.70
N LYS A 52 11.47 34.30 -24.76
CA LYS A 52 11.70 35.75 -24.93
C LYS A 52 12.58 36.08 -26.14
N ALA A 53 13.63 35.29 -26.39
CA ALA A 53 14.48 35.48 -27.56
C ALA A 53 13.70 35.35 -28.88
N CYS A 54 12.67 34.50 -28.92
CA CYS A 54 11.76 34.35 -30.06
C CYS A 54 10.72 35.47 -30.19
N GLU A 55 10.46 36.29 -29.16
CA GLU A 55 9.56 37.46 -29.24
C GLU A 55 10.10 38.57 -30.18
N HIS A 56 11.41 38.54 -30.50
CA HIS A 56 12.04 39.45 -31.47
C HIS A 56 11.89 39.01 -32.94
N PHE A 57 11.20 37.90 -33.21
CA PHE A 57 10.82 37.52 -34.57
C PHE A 57 9.55 38.24 -35.00
N THR A 58 9.52 38.75 -36.24
CA THR A 58 8.40 39.53 -36.79
C THR A 58 7.38 38.69 -37.55
N ASN A 59 7.77 37.49 -38.03
CA ASN A 59 6.91 36.59 -38.78
C ASN A 59 6.44 35.35 -38.00
N TYR A 60 6.77 35.25 -36.71
CA TYR A 60 6.18 34.29 -35.79
C TYR A 60 5.77 35.00 -34.50
N THR A 61 4.62 34.62 -33.93
CA THR A 61 4.32 34.90 -32.52
C THR A 61 5.06 33.89 -31.63
N SER A 62 5.41 34.24 -30.39
CA SER A 62 6.00 33.29 -29.44
C SER A 62 5.37 33.37 -28.06
N GLY A 63 5.51 32.30 -27.28
CA GLY A 63 5.01 32.23 -25.92
C GLY A 63 5.66 31.12 -25.09
N HIS A 64 5.54 31.27 -23.77
CA HIS A 64 6.02 30.30 -22.79
C HIS A 64 4.85 29.74 -22.00
N GLU A 65 4.61 28.43 -22.12
CA GLU A 65 3.54 27.70 -21.42
C GLU A 65 2.14 28.32 -21.60
N THR A 66 1.84 28.89 -22.78
CA THR A 66 0.66 29.76 -23.02
C THR A 66 -0.67 29.05 -22.74
N ARG A 67 -0.73 27.74 -23.04
CA ARG A 67 -1.94 26.92 -22.90
C ARG A 67 -1.89 25.92 -21.73
N HIS A 68 -1.00 26.10 -20.74
CA HIS A 68 -0.84 25.15 -19.63
C HIS A 68 -2.08 24.92 -18.75
N ARG A 69 -3.08 25.82 -18.79
CA ARG A 69 -4.35 25.69 -18.05
C ARG A 69 -5.48 25.07 -18.86
N GLN A 70 -5.28 24.83 -20.15
CA GLN A 70 -6.29 24.28 -21.06
C GLN A 70 -6.25 22.74 -21.05
N THR A 71 -7.38 22.11 -21.37
CA THR A 71 -7.54 20.64 -21.42
C THR A 71 -8.21 20.21 -22.72
N GLY A 72 -8.26 18.89 -23.00
CA GLY A 72 -8.82 18.37 -24.25
C GLY A 72 -8.04 18.85 -25.48
N GLU A 73 -8.74 19.12 -26.58
CA GLU A 73 -8.16 19.64 -27.83
C GLU A 73 -7.60 21.06 -27.68
N ALA A 74 -8.23 21.90 -26.84
CA ALA A 74 -7.81 23.27 -26.58
C ALA A 74 -6.38 23.38 -26.00
N ARG A 75 -5.83 22.29 -25.46
CA ARG A 75 -4.45 22.20 -24.94
C ARG A 75 -3.37 22.27 -26.03
N VAL A 76 -3.66 21.75 -27.23
CA VAL A 76 -2.73 21.73 -28.38
C VAL A 76 -3.22 22.62 -29.53
N ASP A 77 -4.16 23.52 -29.24
CA ASP A 77 -4.81 24.37 -30.23
C ASP A 77 -4.07 25.69 -30.46
N PHE A 78 -2.83 25.59 -30.94
CA PHE A 78 -2.02 26.77 -31.23
C PHE A 78 -2.45 27.44 -32.53
N GLN A 79 -2.38 28.77 -32.55
CA GLN A 79 -2.60 29.59 -33.74
C GLN A 79 -1.44 29.39 -34.73
N ASP A 80 -1.71 29.58 -36.01
CA ASP A 80 -0.70 29.43 -37.06
C ASP A 80 0.41 30.48 -36.90
N HIS A 81 1.62 30.09 -37.29
CA HIS A 81 2.86 30.85 -37.12
C HIS A 81 3.16 31.22 -35.64
N HIS A 82 2.97 30.24 -34.76
CA HIS A 82 3.30 30.34 -33.33
C HIS A 82 4.47 29.42 -32.91
N ILE A 83 5.36 29.96 -32.07
CA ILE A 83 6.47 29.27 -31.39
C ILE A 83 6.12 29.11 -29.90
N GLU A 84 5.65 27.92 -29.51
CA GLU A 84 5.37 27.59 -28.11
C GLU A 84 6.59 26.92 -27.46
N VAL A 85 6.99 27.44 -26.30
CA VAL A 85 8.01 26.84 -25.43
C VAL A 85 7.34 26.34 -24.15
N ASP A 86 7.19 25.02 -23.99
CA ASP A 86 6.45 24.44 -22.86
C ASP A 86 6.99 23.05 -22.51
N ASN A 87 7.52 22.90 -21.30
CA ASN A 87 8.06 21.63 -20.81
C ASN A 87 6.99 20.56 -20.59
N ARG A 88 5.72 20.94 -20.45
CA ARG A 88 4.62 19.98 -20.28
C ARG A 88 4.18 19.35 -21.60
N LEU A 89 4.54 19.92 -22.75
CA LEU A 89 4.25 19.30 -24.06
C LEU A 89 4.98 17.96 -24.27
N ALA A 90 6.05 17.69 -23.53
CA ALA A 90 6.70 16.37 -23.48
C ALA A 90 5.78 15.24 -22.99
N TRP A 91 4.63 15.56 -22.39
CA TRP A 91 3.60 14.60 -21.97
C TRP A 91 2.40 14.52 -22.93
N PHE A 92 2.39 15.33 -24.01
CA PHE A 92 1.33 15.40 -25.02
C PHE A 92 1.83 15.11 -26.44
N LEU A 93 2.97 14.44 -26.57
CA LEU A 93 3.68 14.20 -27.83
C LEU A 93 2.80 13.51 -28.89
N GLY A 94 1.95 12.56 -28.51
CA GLY A 94 0.96 11.94 -29.41
C GLY A 94 -0.03 12.94 -30.01
N ARG A 95 -0.54 13.90 -29.22
CA ARG A 95 -1.46 14.92 -29.76
C ARG A 95 -0.76 15.92 -30.69
N LEU A 96 0.54 16.15 -30.49
CA LEU A 96 1.35 16.93 -31.43
C LEU A 96 1.61 16.13 -32.72
N GLN A 97 1.83 14.80 -32.63
CA GLN A 97 1.87 13.91 -33.80
C GLN A 97 0.58 14.04 -34.62
N ASP A 98 -0.57 13.84 -33.98
CA ASP A 98 -1.86 13.73 -34.66
C ASP A 98 -2.29 15.07 -35.30
N LYS A 99 -2.07 16.20 -34.61
CA LYS A 99 -2.52 17.52 -35.07
C LYS A 99 -1.54 18.24 -35.99
N PHE A 100 -0.22 18.07 -35.79
CA PHE A 100 0.80 18.83 -36.51
C PHE A 100 1.77 17.97 -37.33
N GLY A 101 1.90 16.67 -37.04
CA GLY A 101 2.71 15.74 -37.84
C GLY A 101 4.12 16.25 -38.11
N ASP A 102 4.51 16.28 -39.39
CA ASP A 102 5.72 16.93 -39.90
C ASP A 102 5.45 18.34 -40.48
N ALA A 103 4.25 18.92 -40.35
CA ALA A 103 3.95 20.30 -40.77
C ALA A 103 4.48 21.36 -39.79
N ALA A 104 4.96 20.95 -38.62
CA ALA A 104 5.61 21.80 -37.61
C ALA A 104 7.10 21.48 -37.47
N PHE A 105 7.88 22.45 -37.01
CA PHE A 105 9.29 22.29 -36.67
C PHE A 105 9.46 22.02 -35.17
N TYR A 106 10.22 21.00 -34.79
CA TYR A 106 10.40 20.64 -33.39
C TYR A 106 11.82 20.92 -32.90
N VAL A 107 11.94 21.53 -31.73
CA VAL A 107 13.22 21.80 -31.07
C VAL A 107 13.30 21.00 -29.77
N HIS A 108 14.37 20.23 -29.57
CA HIS A 108 14.74 19.72 -28.26
C HIS A 108 15.72 20.70 -27.61
N LEU A 109 15.25 21.53 -26.69
CA LEU A 109 16.11 22.42 -25.92
C LEU A 109 16.67 21.67 -24.71
N ILE A 110 18.00 21.49 -24.70
CA ILE A 110 18.76 20.81 -23.65
C ILE A 110 19.73 21.77 -22.95
N ARG A 111 20.16 21.34 -21.78
CA ARG A 111 21.26 21.85 -20.96
C ARG A 111 21.81 20.66 -20.18
N ASP A 112 23.01 20.77 -19.63
CA ASP A 112 23.56 19.84 -18.65
C ASP A 112 22.49 19.24 -17.70
N GLU A 113 22.34 17.91 -17.75
CA GLU A 113 21.21 17.22 -17.10
C GLU A 113 21.30 17.29 -15.57
N GLN A 114 22.52 17.30 -15.01
CA GLN A 114 22.76 17.41 -13.57
C GLN A 114 22.36 18.80 -13.04
N GLN A 115 22.78 19.89 -13.69
CA GLN A 115 22.36 21.25 -13.34
C GLN A 115 20.83 21.44 -13.38
N VAL A 116 20.14 20.75 -14.30
CA VAL A 116 18.67 20.78 -14.37
C VAL A 116 18.06 19.99 -13.21
N ALA A 117 18.57 18.79 -12.89
CA ALA A 117 18.12 17.98 -11.76
C ALA A 117 18.27 18.74 -10.43
N GLU A 118 19.45 19.29 -10.14
CA GLU A 118 19.67 20.15 -8.96
C GLU A 118 18.72 21.37 -8.92
N SER A 119 18.31 21.90 -10.08
CA SER A 119 17.40 23.04 -10.16
C SER A 119 15.95 22.66 -9.81
N TYR A 120 15.60 21.38 -9.95
CA TYR A 120 14.37 20.79 -9.45
C TYR A 120 14.45 20.44 -7.96
N ASP A 121 15.53 19.78 -7.52
CA ASP A 121 15.76 19.43 -6.11
C ASP A 121 15.74 20.66 -5.18
N ARG A 122 16.50 21.72 -5.50
CA ARG A 122 16.48 23.02 -4.78
C ARG A 122 15.11 23.70 -4.72
N ARG A 123 14.09 23.17 -5.40
CA ARG A 123 12.73 23.69 -5.47
C ARG A 123 11.68 22.62 -5.16
N TRP A 124 12.06 21.52 -4.50
CA TRP A 124 11.18 20.38 -4.17
C TRP A 124 9.82 20.80 -3.58
N HIS A 125 9.84 21.67 -2.57
CA HIS A 125 8.63 22.15 -1.88
C HIS A 125 7.88 23.31 -2.59
N SER A 126 8.26 23.65 -3.83
CA SER A 126 7.59 24.71 -4.61
C SER A 126 6.23 24.22 -5.12
N HIS A 127 5.16 24.84 -4.63
CA HIS A 127 3.79 24.50 -5.03
C HIS A 127 3.61 24.63 -6.55
N GLY A 128 3.07 23.58 -7.18
CA GLY A 128 2.85 23.52 -8.63
C GLY A 128 4.07 23.14 -9.48
N SER A 129 5.19 22.72 -8.87
CA SER A 129 6.36 22.20 -9.60
C SER A 129 6.06 20.84 -10.26
N LEU A 130 6.56 20.64 -11.49
CA LEU A 130 6.36 19.40 -12.26
C LEU A 130 6.89 18.16 -11.52
N ILE A 131 7.98 18.32 -10.74
CA ILE A 131 8.59 17.24 -9.97
C ILE A 131 7.60 16.57 -9.01
N HIS A 132 6.71 17.33 -8.37
CA HIS A 132 5.71 16.78 -7.44
C HIS A 132 4.64 15.95 -8.15
N GLY A 133 4.26 16.34 -9.38
CA GLY A 133 3.35 15.55 -10.21
C GLY A 133 3.99 14.27 -10.77
N PHE A 134 5.30 14.32 -11.02
CA PHE A 134 6.07 13.16 -11.47
C PHE A 134 6.31 12.16 -10.33
N ASP A 135 6.84 12.62 -9.21
CA ASP A 135 7.02 11.89 -7.95
C ASP A 135 5.72 11.19 -7.49
N GLN A 136 4.71 11.97 -7.10
CA GLN A 136 3.48 11.46 -6.49
C GLN A 136 2.52 10.80 -7.51
N GLY A 137 2.62 11.17 -8.79
CA GLY A 137 1.65 10.77 -9.82
C GLY A 137 2.14 9.66 -10.75
N ILE A 138 3.40 9.76 -11.21
CA ILE A 138 4.00 8.88 -12.23
C ILE A 138 4.88 7.81 -11.59
N LEU A 139 5.89 8.19 -10.80
CA LEU A 139 6.80 7.24 -10.17
C LEU A 139 6.11 6.45 -9.05
N ARG A 140 5.40 7.13 -8.14
CA ARG A 140 4.72 6.52 -6.99
C ARG A 140 5.64 5.65 -6.11
N HIS A 141 6.93 5.97 -6.11
CA HIS A 141 7.99 5.30 -5.36
C HIS A 141 8.78 6.35 -4.56
N GLN A 142 9.17 6.04 -3.33
CA GLN A 142 9.97 6.95 -2.50
C GLN A 142 11.48 6.89 -2.86
N LEU A 143 11.83 7.35 -4.07
CA LEU A 143 13.24 7.62 -4.40
C LEU A 143 13.71 8.91 -3.68
N PRO A 144 15.00 9.05 -3.35
CA PRO A 144 15.56 10.32 -2.88
C PRO A 144 15.25 11.48 -3.84
N ASN A 145 15.14 12.71 -3.31
CA ASN A 145 14.77 13.88 -4.12
C ASN A 145 15.69 14.11 -5.33
N GLU A 146 17.01 13.93 -5.13
CA GLU A 146 18.04 14.07 -6.16
C GLU A 146 17.87 13.02 -7.27
N GLU A 147 17.70 11.73 -6.89
CA GLU A 147 17.45 10.64 -7.84
C GLU A 147 16.15 10.84 -8.61
N THR A 148 15.09 11.29 -7.93
CA THR A 148 13.80 11.60 -8.57
C THR A 148 13.90 12.77 -9.55
N ALA A 149 14.71 13.78 -9.23
CA ALA A 149 14.97 14.91 -10.12
C ALA A 149 15.80 14.50 -11.34
N ALA A 150 16.80 13.63 -11.17
CA ALA A 150 17.53 13.03 -12.28
C ALA A 150 16.62 12.17 -13.16
N GLU A 151 15.74 11.36 -12.56
CA GLU A 151 14.80 10.50 -13.27
C GLU A 151 13.77 11.30 -14.10
N LEU A 152 13.26 12.42 -13.56
CA LEU A 152 12.40 13.35 -14.30
C LEU A 152 13.09 13.88 -15.55
N VAL A 153 14.35 14.34 -15.39
CA VAL A 153 15.14 14.93 -16.47
C VAL A 153 15.43 13.87 -17.54
N ARG A 154 15.87 12.68 -17.14
CA ARG A 154 16.09 11.53 -18.03
C ARG A 154 14.82 11.16 -18.80
N THR A 155 13.72 10.92 -18.09
CA THR A 155 12.43 10.49 -18.68
C THR A 155 11.94 11.48 -19.74
N ILE A 156 11.94 12.79 -19.45
CA ILE A 156 11.50 13.80 -20.41
C ILE A 156 12.45 13.86 -21.61
N ASN A 157 13.77 13.84 -21.40
CA ASN A 157 14.73 13.85 -22.49
C ASN A 157 14.63 12.60 -23.38
N GLU A 158 14.42 11.42 -22.82
CA GLU A 158 14.20 10.18 -23.57
C GLU A 158 12.89 10.19 -24.36
N ASN A 159 11.79 10.67 -23.77
CA ASN A 159 10.51 10.84 -24.47
C ASN A 159 10.64 11.77 -25.68
N ILE A 160 11.32 12.92 -25.52
CA ILE A 160 11.56 13.86 -26.62
C ILE A 160 12.49 13.23 -27.68
N ARG A 161 13.62 12.63 -27.29
CA ARG A 161 14.55 11.94 -28.22
C ARG A 161 13.85 10.82 -29.00
N SER A 162 12.91 10.12 -28.38
CA SER A 162 12.11 9.06 -29.02
C SER A 162 11.13 9.63 -30.04
N PHE A 163 10.31 10.62 -29.64
CA PHE A 163 9.34 11.30 -30.52
C PHE A 163 9.99 12.05 -31.68
N LEU A 164 11.22 12.56 -31.50
CA LEU A 164 11.95 13.23 -32.58
C LEU A 164 12.67 12.25 -33.51
N ARG A 165 12.67 10.94 -33.27
CA ARG A 165 13.49 9.99 -34.04
C ARG A 165 13.15 9.99 -35.54
N ASP A 166 11.87 9.97 -35.86
CA ASP A 166 11.28 9.87 -37.20
C ASP A 166 10.94 11.22 -37.84
N LYS A 167 10.82 12.31 -37.06
CA LYS A 167 10.50 13.66 -37.56
C LYS A 167 11.43 14.17 -38.67
N SER A 168 10.84 14.70 -39.74
CA SER A 168 11.58 15.31 -40.86
C SER A 168 12.15 16.69 -40.51
N HIS A 169 11.51 17.42 -39.59
CA HIS A 169 11.81 18.81 -39.29
C HIS A 169 12.09 19.03 -37.80
N LYS A 170 13.36 18.84 -37.45
CA LYS A 170 13.85 18.85 -36.06
C LYS A 170 15.21 19.52 -35.90
N MET A 171 15.47 20.00 -34.67
CA MET A 171 16.78 20.43 -34.21
C MET A 171 16.93 20.15 -32.71
N THR A 172 18.15 19.81 -32.27
CA THR A 172 18.52 19.85 -30.85
C THR A 172 19.32 21.12 -30.62
N ILE A 173 18.99 21.87 -29.56
CA ILE A 173 19.71 23.08 -29.17
C ILE A 173 20.21 22.90 -27.76
N ASN A 174 21.52 23.02 -27.56
CA ASN A 174 22.14 23.11 -26.25
C ASN A 174 22.21 24.58 -25.82
N LEU A 175 21.73 24.90 -24.62
CA LEU A 175 21.78 26.28 -24.09
C LEU A 175 23.22 26.77 -23.91
N ASP A 176 24.17 25.88 -23.64
CA ASP A 176 25.57 26.26 -23.47
C ASP A 176 26.23 26.68 -24.81
N ASP A 177 25.66 26.25 -25.95
CA ASP A 177 26.10 26.59 -27.32
C ASP A 177 25.21 27.64 -28.02
N ILE A 178 24.28 28.25 -27.27
CA ILE A 178 23.13 29.02 -27.82
C ILE A 178 23.53 30.17 -28.76
N GLN A 179 24.70 30.78 -28.55
CA GLN A 179 25.23 31.87 -29.38
C GLN A 179 25.46 31.45 -30.83
N THR A 180 25.70 30.16 -31.08
CA THR A 180 25.87 29.60 -32.43
C THR A 180 24.60 28.91 -32.95
N GLN A 181 23.86 28.25 -32.06
CA GLN A 181 22.72 27.41 -32.44
C GLN A 181 21.41 28.18 -32.58
N PHE A 182 21.21 29.30 -31.87
CA PHE A 182 20.00 30.12 -32.01
C PHE A 182 19.90 30.84 -33.38
N PRO A 183 20.98 31.43 -33.94
CA PRO A 183 20.94 31.99 -35.30
C PRO A 183 20.75 30.93 -36.38
N GLU A 184 21.23 29.70 -36.15
CA GLU A 184 20.94 28.58 -37.04
C GLU A 184 19.48 28.15 -36.95
N PHE A 185 18.91 28.07 -35.76
CA PHE A 185 17.49 27.80 -35.54
C PHE A 185 16.60 28.82 -36.27
N ALA A 186 16.85 30.12 -36.07
CA ALA A 186 16.13 31.20 -36.76
C ALA A 186 16.18 31.04 -38.29
N ARG A 187 17.37 30.74 -38.84
CA ARG A 187 17.55 30.47 -40.27
C ARG A 187 16.78 29.23 -40.75
N ARG A 188 16.76 28.15 -39.97
CA ARG A 188 16.07 26.89 -40.33
C ARG A 188 14.55 27.06 -40.40
N ILE A 189 13.93 27.87 -39.52
CA ILE A 189 12.49 28.15 -39.54
C ILE A 189 12.08 29.33 -40.44
N ASN A 190 13.05 29.97 -41.10
CA ASN A 190 12.91 31.20 -41.87
C ASN A 190 12.34 32.37 -41.03
N ALA A 191 12.81 32.53 -39.79
CA ALA A 191 12.41 33.64 -38.94
C ALA A 191 13.05 34.96 -39.39
N THR A 192 12.23 35.98 -39.57
CA THR A 192 12.65 37.38 -39.78
C THR A 192 12.60 38.13 -38.46
N GLY A 193 13.49 39.10 -38.24
CA GLY A 193 13.54 39.88 -37.00
C GLY A 193 14.96 40.17 -36.52
N ASN A 194 15.07 40.73 -35.31
CA ASN A 194 16.37 41.16 -34.78
C ASN A 194 17.08 40.04 -33.98
N ILE A 195 17.79 39.17 -34.70
CA ILE A 195 18.54 38.05 -34.13
C ILE A 195 19.61 38.51 -33.11
N GLU A 196 20.20 39.70 -33.29
CA GLU A 196 21.18 40.25 -32.34
C GLU A 196 20.53 40.61 -31.00
N GLN A 197 19.32 41.17 -31.01
CA GLN A 197 18.53 41.38 -29.78
C GLN A 197 18.12 40.05 -29.14
N SER A 198 17.70 39.06 -29.92
CA SER A 198 17.42 37.70 -29.41
C SER A 198 18.62 37.08 -28.67
N LEU A 199 19.83 37.21 -29.24
CA LEU A 199 21.05 36.66 -28.66
C LEU A 199 21.46 37.33 -27.33
N ASN A 200 21.19 38.63 -27.19
CA ASN A 200 21.51 39.38 -25.97
C ASN A 200 20.68 38.90 -24.77
N LEU A 201 19.45 38.45 -24.96
CA LEU A 201 18.58 37.95 -23.89
C LEU A 201 19.08 36.66 -23.22
N PHE A 202 19.90 35.85 -23.91
CA PHE A 202 20.53 34.67 -23.29
C PHE A 202 21.69 35.04 -22.35
N SER A 203 22.21 36.27 -22.43
CA SER A 203 23.25 36.79 -21.53
C SER A 203 22.67 37.33 -20.22
N GLU A 204 21.35 37.50 -20.10
CA GLU A 204 20.69 37.98 -18.89
C GLU A 204 20.35 36.85 -17.91
N ARG A 205 20.83 36.94 -16.67
CA ARG A 205 20.49 35.97 -15.60
C ARG A 205 19.04 36.14 -15.11
N HIS A 206 18.12 35.40 -15.71
CA HIS A 206 16.78 35.20 -15.15
C HIS A 206 16.75 34.02 -14.15
N ASN A 207 16.31 34.27 -12.91
CA ASN A 207 16.20 33.35 -11.75
C ASN A 207 17.43 33.18 -10.83
N ALA A 208 17.81 34.23 -10.09
CA ALA A 208 18.63 34.09 -8.87
C ALA A 208 17.74 34.13 -7.61
N THR A 209 17.81 33.10 -6.76
CA THR A 209 17.10 33.06 -5.46
C THR A 209 17.93 33.77 -4.40
N GLY A 210 17.42 34.86 -3.80
CA GLY A 210 18.14 35.63 -2.77
C GLY A 210 18.10 34.97 -1.39
N LYS A 211 19.20 35.07 -0.63
CA LYS A 211 19.25 34.69 0.81
C LYS A 211 18.79 35.87 1.68
N ASN A 212 17.99 35.56 2.71
CA ASN A 212 17.69 36.31 3.94
C ASN A 212 17.68 37.85 3.91
N ALA A 213 16.48 38.43 4.01
CA ALA A 213 16.24 39.72 4.65
C ALA A 213 14.93 39.66 5.48
N SER A 214 14.81 40.52 6.49
CA SER A 214 13.94 40.36 7.66
C SER A 214 12.52 40.94 7.52
N LYS A 215 11.68 40.62 8.54
CA LYS A 215 10.38 41.25 8.85
C LYS A 215 10.40 42.78 8.60
N GLN A 216 9.48 43.30 7.76
CA GLN A 216 8.52 44.35 8.18
C GLN A 216 7.46 44.67 7.09
N SER A 217 6.51 45.49 7.51
CA SER A 217 5.16 45.76 6.97
C SER A 217 5.04 46.48 5.61
N LYS A 218 3.91 46.19 4.94
CA LYS A 218 2.99 47.08 4.21
C LYS A 218 3.44 47.87 2.95
N GLN A 219 2.51 47.83 2.00
CA GLN A 219 2.12 48.86 1.01
C GLN A 219 2.85 48.98 -0.36
N SER A 220 1.99 49.09 -1.38
CA SER A 220 2.10 49.81 -2.67
C SER A 220 3.17 49.44 -3.72
N LEU A 221 2.67 49.03 -4.89
CA LEU A 221 3.17 49.37 -6.25
C LEU A 221 3.34 50.91 -6.40
N PRO A 222 4.10 51.50 -7.38
CA PRO A 222 4.54 50.92 -8.67
C PRO A 222 5.94 51.42 -9.22
N ILE A 223 6.18 51.23 -10.53
CA ILE A 223 7.00 52.06 -11.48
C ILE A 223 8.56 51.94 -11.57
N VAL A 224 9.00 51.36 -12.70
CA VAL A 224 9.98 51.85 -13.73
C VAL A 224 11.37 52.44 -13.36
N ARG A 225 12.42 51.81 -13.92
CA ARG A 225 13.78 52.28 -14.35
C ARG A 225 14.57 53.30 -13.47
N LEU A 226 15.86 53.02 -13.25
CA LEU A 226 17.02 53.72 -13.88
C LEU A 226 18.36 53.09 -13.39
N THR A 227 19.13 52.41 -14.24
CA THR A 227 20.38 52.88 -14.91
C THR A 227 21.68 52.97 -14.08
N LYS A 228 22.66 52.16 -14.53
CA LYS A 228 23.93 52.65 -15.13
C LYS A 228 24.90 53.47 -14.26
N ARG A 229 25.76 52.76 -13.52
CA ARG A 229 27.12 53.13 -13.08
C ARG A 229 27.76 51.81 -12.63
N VAL A 230 29.00 51.42 -12.95
CA VAL A 230 30.21 52.06 -13.53
C VAL A 230 30.84 50.95 -14.43
N HIS A 231 31.25 51.12 -15.69
CA HIS A 231 32.14 52.10 -16.34
C HIS A 231 33.56 52.19 -15.76
N GLU A 232 34.21 51.04 -15.53
CA GLU A 232 35.65 50.84 -15.27
C GLU A 232 35.83 49.32 -15.03
N LEU A 233 36.78 48.51 -15.53
CA LEU A 233 37.98 48.60 -16.40
C LEU A 233 38.01 47.26 -17.21
N LYS A 234 38.74 46.97 -18.30
CA LYS A 234 39.62 47.65 -19.29
C LYS A 234 39.65 46.69 -20.53
N LYS A 235 39.62 47.15 -21.80
CA LYS A 235 40.80 47.22 -22.71
C LYS A 235 41.90 46.16 -22.41
N GLU A 236 42.19 45.14 -23.22
CA GLU A 236 42.71 45.21 -24.59
C GLU A 236 42.83 43.83 -25.32
N ASN A 237 42.83 43.87 -26.66
CA ASN A 237 43.42 42.95 -27.68
C ASN A 237 43.36 41.40 -27.49
N ARG A 238 42.69 40.62 -28.37
CA ARG A 238 42.91 40.34 -29.82
C ARG A 238 44.21 39.56 -30.15
N PHE A 239 44.11 38.45 -30.92
CA PHE A 239 44.63 38.36 -32.31
C PHE A 239 44.25 37.05 -33.08
N LEU A 240 43.86 37.21 -34.36
CA LEU A 240 43.83 36.26 -35.52
C LEU A 240 43.02 34.93 -35.42
N ARG A 241 42.04 34.61 -36.31
CA ARG A 241 41.99 34.40 -37.80
C ARG A 241 42.58 33.02 -38.24
N LEU A 242 42.22 32.31 -39.34
CA LEU A 242 41.57 32.58 -40.66
C LEU A 242 40.86 31.30 -41.25
N LEU A 243 39.89 31.49 -42.17
CA LEU A 243 39.51 30.67 -43.39
C LEU A 243 38.99 29.20 -43.24
N ALA A 244 37.82 28.77 -43.78
CA ALA A 244 37.25 28.69 -45.16
C ALA A 244 37.52 27.31 -45.85
N ILE A 245 36.55 26.45 -46.20
CA ILE A 245 35.52 26.49 -47.30
C ILE A 245 36.17 26.32 -48.71
N PRO A 246 35.64 25.60 -49.75
CA PRO A 246 34.33 24.89 -49.97
C PRO A 246 34.37 23.46 -50.63
N SER A 247 33.17 22.90 -50.93
CA SER A 247 32.74 22.00 -52.05
C SER A 247 33.65 20.86 -52.59
N PHE A 248 33.25 19.59 -52.79
CA PHE A 248 31.97 18.91 -53.13
C PHE A 248 31.43 19.16 -54.56
N ILE A 249 31.61 18.20 -55.47
CA ILE A 249 30.66 17.78 -56.52
C ILE A 249 31.10 16.43 -57.16
N LEU A 250 30.13 15.51 -57.29
CA LEU A 250 29.98 14.32 -58.18
C LEU A 250 31.26 13.68 -58.80
N LEU A 251 31.53 12.38 -58.63
CA LEU A 251 30.66 11.26 -59.04
C LEU A 251 31.03 9.93 -58.34
N LEU A 252 30.04 9.06 -58.11
CA LEU A 252 30.23 7.61 -58.08
C LEU A 252 30.74 7.17 -59.48
N PRO A 253 31.71 6.24 -59.64
CA PRO A 253 31.86 5.04 -58.80
C PRO A 253 33.32 4.59 -58.58
N LEU A 254 33.90 4.82 -57.40
CA LEU A 254 35.14 4.12 -56.97
C LEU A 254 34.87 3.01 -55.95
N LEU A 255 33.78 2.29 -56.15
CA LEU A 255 33.29 1.20 -55.31
C LEU A 255 34.15 -0.07 -55.33
N THR A 256 35.28 -0.06 -56.05
CA THR A 256 36.21 -1.19 -56.18
C THR A 256 37.66 -0.89 -55.73
N LEU A 257 38.08 0.38 -55.59
CA LEU A 257 39.46 0.71 -55.18
C LEU A 257 39.61 1.03 -53.68
N VAL A 258 38.58 1.58 -53.02
CA VAL A 258 38.63 1.85 -51.56
C VAL A 258 38.63 0.54 -50.74
N ALA A 259 38.09 -0.54 -51.30
CA ALA A 259 38.17 -1.88 -50.74
C ALA A 259 39.60 -2.47 -50.76
N LEU A 260 40.46 -2.02 -51.69
CA LEU A 260 41.81 -2.55 -51.87
C LEU A 260 42.89 -1.67 -51.21
N PHE A 261 42.79 -0.34 -51.29
CA PHE A 261 43.85 0.57 -50.83
C PHE A 261 43.91 0.83 -49.31
N ARG A 262 42.92 0.38 -48.54
CA ARG A 262 43.02 0.37 -47.06
C ARG A 262 43.65 -0.91 -46.48
N HIS A 263 44.02 -1.89 -47.33
CA HIS A 263 44.46 -3.20 -46.85
C HIS A 263 45.97 -3.32 -46.54
N ILE A 264 46.83 -2.43 -47.05
CA ILE A 264 48.30 -2.67 -47.06
C ILE A 264 49.16 -1.59 -46.38
N ALA A 265 48.69 -0.35 -46.15
CA ALA A 265 49.52 0.70 -45.54
C ALA A 265 48.81 1.66 -44.57
N LYS A 266 48.74 1.28 -43.28
CA LYS A 266 48.88 2.21 -42.14
C LYS A 266 49.35 1.41 -40.90
N PRO A 267 50.28 1.94 -40.09
CA PRO A 267 51.13 1.12 -39.22
C PRO A 267 50.43 0.56 -37.98
N GLN A 268 50.96 -0.56 -37.51
CA GLN A 268 50.50 -1.29 -36.33
C GLN A 268 50.70 -0.51 -35.03
N LYS A 269 49.69 -0.53 -34.15
CA LYS A 269 49.87 -0.96 -32.75
C LYS A 269 48.57 -1.62 -32.24
N ASN A 270 48.60 -2.95 -32.26
CA ASN A 270 47.73 -3.92 -31.58
C ASN A 270 46.19 -3.78 -31.72
N ARG A 271 45.67 -4.43 -32.78
CA ARG A 271 44.34 -5.04 -32.75
C ARG A 271 44.26 -6.11 -31.65
N LYS A 272 43.17 -6.13 -30.88
CA LYS A 272 42.40 -7.37 -30.69
C LYS A 272 40.93 -7.05 -30.92
N TRP A 273 40.33 -7.79 -31.86
CA TRP A 273 38.88 -7.85 -32.00
C TRP A 273 38.31 -8.52 -30.75
N SER A 274 37.29 -7.92 -30.12
CA SER A 274 36.50 -8.60 -29.11
C SER A 274 35.04 -8.69 -29.54
N LEU A 275 34.49 -9.91 -29.46
CA LEU A 275 33.12 -10.30 -29.80
C LEU A 275 32.06 -9.72 -28.83
N VAL A 276 32.09 -8.42 -28.54
CA VAL A 276 31.38 -7.82 -27.40
C VAL A 276 29.86 -7.79 -27.56
N SER A 277 29.33 -7.64 -28.77
CA SER A 277 27.87 -7.72 -29.02
C SER A 277 27.28 -9.13 -28.86
N LEU A 278 28.12 -10.15 -28.59
CA LEU A 278 27.73 -11.50 -28.18
C LEU A 278 27.96 -11.78 -26.68
N LEU A 279 28.42 -10.81 -25.88
CA LEU A 279 28.79 -11.04 -24.47
C LEU A 279 27.66 -11.11 -23.42
N PRO A 280 26.48 -10.46 -23.55
CA PRO A 280 25.44 -10.54 -22.51
C PRO A 280 24.96 -11.97 -22.23
N SER A 281 24.99 -12.83 -23.24
CA SER A 281 24.63 -14.25 -23.13
C SER A 281 25.79 -15.12 -22.61
N ARG A 282 27.04 -14.68 -22.76
CA ARG A 282 28.23 -15.35 -22.20
C ARG A 282 28.39 -15.07 -20.70
N ARG A 283 28.29 -13.81 -20.24
CA ARG A 283 28.34 -13.49 -18.79
C ARG A 283 27.28 -14.27 -18.00
N LYS A 284 26.05 -14.39 -18.51
CA LYS A 284 24.92 -15.12 -17.88
C LYS A 284 25.07 -16.64 -17.73
N ARG A 285 26.16 -17.25 -18.23
CA ARG A 285 26.40 -18.70 -18.12
C ARG A 285 27.73 -19.06 -17.44
N ARG A 286 28.59 -18.09 -17.08
CA ARG A 286 29.97 -18.39 -16.63
C ARG A 286 30.02 -19.30 -15.41
N ILE A 287 29.26 -19.01 -14.35
CA ILE A 287 29.21 -19.87 -13.14
C ILE A 287 28.83 -21.31 -13.50
N ARG A 288 27.80 -21.48 -14.34
CA ARG A 288 27.33 -22.79 -14.78
C ARG A 288 28.37 -23.52 -15.64
N ASP A 289 28.95 -22.83 -16.61
CA ASP A 289 29.89 -23.43 -17.56
C ASP A 289 31.26 -23.72 -16.88
N ALA A 290 31.64 -22.94 -15.85
CA ALA A 290 32.76 -23.22 -14.97
C ALA A 290 32.47 -24.42 -14.05
N TYR A 291 31.28 -24.48 -13.44
CA TYR A 291 30.86 -25.62 -12.62
C TYR A 291 30.90 -26.93 -13.41
N LEU A 292 30.39 -26.92 -14.64
CA LEU A 292 30.46 -28.07 -15.55
C LEU A 292 31.90 -28.47 -15.89
N ALA A 293 32.84 -27.52 -16.00
CA ALA A 293 34.26 -27.84 -16.21
C ALA A 293 34.90 -28.46 -14.97
N HIS A 294 34.66 -27.89 -13.78
CA HIS A 294 35.13 -28.43 -12.51
C HIS A 294 34.60 -29.85 -12.26
N HIS A 295 33.30 -30.05 -12.44
CA HIS A 295 32.64 -31.35 -12.31
C HIS A 295 33.07 -32.37 -13.39
N SER A 296 33.70 -31.92 -14.48
CA SER A 296 34.39 -32.77 -15.48
C SER A 296 35.87 -33.03 -15.14
N GLN A 297 36.27 -32.80 -13.89
CA GLN A 297 37.66 -32.92 -13.38
C GLN A 297 38.67 -31.96 -14.02
N ASP A 298 38.21 -30.77 -14.45
CA ASP A 298 39.05 -29.73 -15.09
C ASP A 298 38.97 -28.38 -14.31
N PRO A 299 39.57 -28.29 -13.11
CA PRO A 299 39.48 -27.11 -12.25
C PRO A 299 40.24 -25.89 -12.81
N GLU A 300 41.37 -26.09 -13.50
CA GLU A 300 42.11 -24.98 -14.14
C GLU A 300 41.27 -24.30 -15.22
N ARG A 301 40.53 -25.09 -16.02
CA ARG A 301 39.58 -24.54 -16.99
C ARG A 301 38.39 -23.87 -16.33
N ALA A 302 37.90 -24.38 -15.20
CA ALA A 302 36.84 -23.70 -14.44
C ALA A 302 37.30 -22.28 -14.04
N MET A 303 38.49 -22.14 -13.46
CA MET A 303 39.09 -20.84 -13.13
C MET A 303 39.29 -19.96 -14.38
N THR A 304 39.72 -20.55 -15.51
CA THR A 304 39.86 -19.85 -16.79
C THR A 304 38.51 -19.35 -17.35
N ILE A 305 37.41 -20.09 -17.14
CA ILE A 305 36.06 -19.70 -17.55
C ILE A 305 35.55 -18.53 -16.68
N LEU A 306 35.84 -18.53 -15.38
CA LEU A 306 35.52 -17.44 -14.45
C LEU A 306 36.28 -16.15 -14.83
N GLY A 307 37.62 -16.19 -14.83
CA GLY A 307 38.51 -15.06 -15.14
C GLY A 307 38.28 -13.79 -14.30
N ASP A 308 38.98 -12.71 -14.64
CA ASP A 308 39.01 -11.44 -13.87
C ASP A 308 37.66 -10.70 -13.75
N ASP A 309 36.64 -11.16 -14.49
CA ASP A 309 35.31 -10.57 -14.65
C ASP A 309 34.23 -11.42 -13.91
N ALA A 310 34.65 -12.23 -12.93
CA ALA A 310 33.79 -13.13 -12.17
C ALA A 310 32.89 -12.39 -11.17
N PRO A 311 31.71 -12.93 -10.81
CA PRO A 311 30.92 -12.41 -9.69
C PRO A 311 31.70 -12.46 -8.36
N THR A 312 31.46 -11.49 -7.49
CA THR A 312 32.02 -11.42 -6.13
C THR A 312 31.84 -12.75 -5.39
N GLY A 313 32.94 -13.30 -4.84
CA GLY A 313 32.96 -14.59 -4.13
C GLY A 313 33.10 -15.83 -5.03
N ALA A 314 32.96 -15.71 -6.35
CA ALA A 314 32.94 -16.88 -7.23
C ALA A 314 34.31 -17.57 -7.37
N THR A 315 35.41 -16.83 -7.23
CA THR A 315 36.77 -17.38 -7.29
C THR A 315 37.06 -18.24 -6.07
N GLU A 316 36.73 -17.69 -4.91
CA GLU A 316 36.92 -18.27 -3.58
C GLU A 316 36.09 -19.54 -3.45
N LEU A 317 34.82 -19.49 -3.85
CA LEU A 317 33.92 -20.64 -3.85
C LEU A 317 34.41 -21.80 -4.74
N PHE A 318 35.02 -21.51 -5.90
CA PHE A 318 35.57 -22.53 -6.79
C PHE A 318 36.93 -23.10 -6.33
N ARG A 319 37.68 -22.35 -5.52
CA ARG A 319 38.85 -22.90 -4.81
C ARG A 319 38.42 -23.78 -3.63
N ALA A 320 37.41 -23.37 -2.85
CA ALA A 320 36.80 -24.22 -1.83
C ALA A 320 36.25 -25.55 -2.40
N LEU A 321 35.67 -25.53 -3.61
CA LEU A 321 35.30 -26.75 -4.35
C LEU A 321 36.48 -27.69 -4.65
N SER A 322 37.70 -27.15 -4.74
CA SER A 322 38.93 -27.86 -5.10
C SER A 322 39.82 -28.19 -3.90
N ALA A 323 39.47 -27.71 -2.70
CA ALA A 323 40.25 -27.87 -1.49
C ALA A 323 40.41 -29.36 -1.09
N GLN A 324 41.63 -29.71 -0.67
CA GLN A 324 42.02 -31.07 -0.30
C GLN A 324 42.02 -31.31 1.22
N SER A 325 41.87 -30.27 2.02
CA SER A 325 41.79 -30.34 3.49
C SER A 325 40.73 -29.41 4.06
N ASP A 326 40.34 -29.66 5.31
CA ASP A 326 39.38 -28.82 6.04
C ASP A 326 39.90 -27.40 6.27
N ASP A 327 41.20 -27.23 6.55
CA ASP A 327 41.81 -25.91 6.73
C ASP A 327 41.81 -25.10 5.42
N GLU A 328 42.16 -25.73 4.31
CA GLU A 328 42.19 -25.10 2.98
C GLU A 328 40.77 -24.71 2.52
N TRP A 329 39.79 -25.59 2.75
CA TRP A 329 38.37 -25.28 2.55
C TRP A 329 37.91 -24.12 3.43
N LEU A 330 38.29 -24.11 4.71
CA LEU A 330 37.86 -23.11 5.69
C LEU A 330 38.48 -21.73 5.43
N VAL A 331 39.68 -21.65 4.84
CA VAL A 331 40.27 -20.39 4.37
C VAL A 331 39.43 -19.81 3.22
N GLU A 332 39.26 -20.57 2.13
CA GLU A 332 38.56 -20.09 0.93
C GLU A 332 37.06 -19.79 1.21
N MET A 333 36.40 -20.58 2.06
CA MET A 333 35.03 -20.29 2.48
C MET A 333 34.91 -19.07 3.40
N ASN A 334 35.95 -18.72 4.14
CA ASN A 334 35.98 -17.49 4.93
C ASN A 334 36.25 -16.25 4.08
N ASP A 335 37.09 -16.36 3.05
CA ASP A 335 37.27 -15.30 2.05
C ASP A 335 35.97 -15.07 1.26
N TRP A 336 35.29 -16.15 0.85
CA TRP A 336 33.93 -16.09 0.30
C TRP A 336 32.92 -15.42 1.25
N ALA A 337 32.90 -15.81 2.53
CA ALA A 337 32.01 -15.23 3.53
C ALA A 337 32.28 -13.73 3.74
N ALA A 338 33.54 -13.31 3.75
CA ALA A 338 33.94 -11.91 3.83
C ALA A 338 33.46 -11.11 2.60
N CYS A 339 33.57 -11.66 1.40
CA CYS A 339 33.02 -11.10 0.15
C CYS A 339 31.50 -10.87 0.18
N HIS A 340 30.75 -11.61 1.01
CA HIS A 340 29.30 -11.48 1.17
C HIS A 340 28.87 -10.83 2.51
N HIS A 341 29.83 -10.33 3.30
CA HIS A 341 29.59 -9.75 4.64
C HIS A 341 28.82 -10.69 5.59
N LEU A 342 29.21 -11.96 5.60
CA LEU A 342 28.71 -12.98 6.52
C LEU A 342 29.64 -13.12 7.72
N PRO A 343 29.15 -13.59 8.89
CA PRO A 343 30.02 -13.98 9.99
C PRO A 343 31.02 -15.05 9.56
N ARG A 344 32.22 -15.03 10.16
CA ARG A 344 33.27 -16.00 9.86
C ARG A 344 32.79 -17.42 10.19
N LEU A 345 33.07 -18.37 9.31
CA LEU A 345 32.84 -19.79 9.54
C LEU A 345 33.94 -20.38 10.42
N LYS A 346 33.51 -21.35 11.23
CA LYS A 346 34.32 -22.29 12.00
C LYS A 346 33.89 -23.72 11.62
N LEU A 347 34.77 -24.69 11.83
CA LEU A 347 34.46 -26.10 11.62
C LEU A 347 34.75 -26.85 12.92
N ARG A 348 33.75 -27.56 13.46
CA ARG A 348 33.94 -28.46 14.59
C ARG A 348 34.89 -29.59 14.18
N GLU A 349 35.75 -30.08 15.06
CA GLU A 349 36.47 -31.33 14.82
C GLU A 349 35.49 -32.51 14.83
N GLY A 350 35.70 -33.49 13.94
CA GLY A 350 34.85 -34.68 13.87
C GLY A 350 34.96 -35.42 12.52
N PRO A 351 34.55 -36.71 12.46
CA PRO A 351 34.58 -37.51 11.24
C PRO A 351 33.40 -37.27 10.30
N GLU A 352 32.40 -36.48 10.70
CA GLU A 352 31.21 -36.21 9.91
C GLU A 352 31.51 -35.32 8.68
N PRO A 353 30.65 -35.32 7.64
CA PRO A 353 30.75 -34.36 6.54
C PRO A 353 30.67 -32.89 7.02
N ARG A 354 31.32 -31.97 6.30
CA ARG A 354 31.51 -30.59 6.76
C ARG A 354 30.20 -29.86 7.08
N PHE A 355 29.11 -30.12 6.35
CA PHE A 355 27.81 -29.49 6.58
C PHE A 355 27.38 -29.57 8.05
N TYR A 356 27.43 -30.78 8.63
CA TYR A 356 27.06 -31.04 10.02
C TYR A 356 28.02 -30.38 11.03
N ARG A 357 29.26 -30.11 10.62
CA ARG A 357 30.34 -29.54 11.44
C ARG A 357 30.46 -28.00 11.34
N ILE A 358 29.85 -27.35 10.34
CA ILE A 358 29.89 -25.89 10.17
C ILE A 358 29.33 -25.16 11.39
N GLN A 359 30.05 -24.16 11.87
CA GLN A 359 29.59 -23.19 12.86
C GLN A 359 29.89 -21.78 12.36
N PHE A 360 29.23 -20.78 12.91
CA PHE A 360 29.56 -19.38 12.68
C PHE A 360 30.18 -18.79 13.94
N GLU A 361 30.99 -17.74 13.78
CA GLU A 361 31.36 -16.89 14.90
C GLU A 361 30.12 -16.21 15.49
N SER A 362 30.06 -16.20 16.83
CA SER A 362 28.97 -15.57 17.57
C SER A 362 28.86 -14.10 17.20
N VAL A 363 27.63 -13.70 16.83
CA VAL A 363 27.28 -12.33 16.47
C VAL A 363 26.71 -11.60 17.67
N VAL A 364 26.97 -10.29 17.76
CA VAL A 364 26.38 -9.47 18.83
C VAL A 364 24.86 -9.41 18.65
N PRO A 365 24.05 -9.69 19.69
CA PRO A 365 22.61 -9.52 19.64
C PRO A 365 22.19 -8.10 19.25
N VAL A 366 21.12 -7.98 18.45
CA VAL A 366 20.60 -6.69 17.99
C VAL A 366 19.26 -6.36 18.66
N PRO A 367 18.88 -5.06 18.77
CA PRO A 367 17.56 -4.68 19.26
C PRO A 367 16.45 -5.39 18.50
N SER A 368 15.63 -6.16 19.24
CA SER A 368 14.63 -7.08 18.68
C SER A 368 13.21 -6.70 19.17
N PRO A 369 12.69 -5.50 18.84
CA PRO A 369 11.43 -4.98 19.40
C PRO A 369 10.19 -5.81 18.99
N GLU A 370 10.26 -6.51 17.87
CA GLU A 370 9.15 -7.27 17.30
C GLU A 370 9.43 -8.78 17.38
N LYS A 371 8.44 -9.56 17.81
CA LYS A 371 8.57 -11.03 17.88
C LYS A 371 8.45 -11.61 16.46
N VAL A 372 9.38 -12.50 16.08
CA VAL A 372 9.37 -13.17 14.77
C VAL A 372 9.11 -14.66 14.99
N THR A 373 8.09 -15.20 14.32
CA THR A 373 7.80 -16.64 14.28
C THR A 373 8.53 -17.27 13.11
N VAL A 374 9.34 -18.29 13.38
CA VAL A 374 9.92 -19.19 12.39
C VAL A 374 9.13 -20.49 12.39
N ILE A 375 8.54 -20.87 11.26
CA ILE A 375 7.80 -22.13 11.12
C ILE A 375 8.69 -23.14 10.39
N MET A 376 8.91 -24.29 11.03
CA MET A 376 9.79 -25.36 10.56
C MET A 376 9.00 -26.66 10.34
N PRO A 377 8.51 -26.94 9.12
CA PRO A 377 8.01 -28.27 8.81
C PRO A 377 9.16 -29.27 8.80
N ALA A 378 8.99 -30.42 9.44
CA ALA A 378 9.99 -31.47 9.54
C ALA A 378 9.39 -32.83 9.16
N PHE A 379 10.10 -33.62 8.37
CA PHE A 379 9.73 -34.99 8.04
C PHE A 379 10.99 -35.83 7.82
N ASN A 380 11.21 -36.84 8.65
CA ASN A 380 12.38 -37.74 8.60
C ASN A 380 13.71 -36.98 8.46
N ALA A 381 13.97 -36.09 9.42
CA ALA A 381 15.08 -35.15 9.47
C ALA A 381 16.00 -35.37 10.71
N GLU A 382 16.08 -36.60 11.26
CA GLU A 382 16.81 -36.84 12.51
C GLU A 382 18.30 -36.43 12.47
N GLU A 383 18.93 -36.48 11.29
CA GLU A 383 20.34 -36.13 11.09
C GLU A 383 20.59 -34.61 11.07
N THR A 384 19.57 -33.81 10.74
CA THR A 384 19.72 -32.36 10.45
C THR A 384 18.95 -31.46 11.40
N ILE A 385 17.84 -31.91 12.00
CA ILE A 385 16.90 -31.02 12.71
C ILE A 385 17.55 -30.27 13.87
N GLU A 386 18.43 -30.89 14.66
CA GLU A 386 19.13 -30.22 15.75
C GLU A 386 20.04 -29.09 15.24
N LYS A 387 20.64 -29.27 14.06
CA LYS A 387 21.46 -28.26 13.38
C LYS A 387 20.63 -27.08 12.89
N ALA A 388 19.50 -27.39 12.24
CA ALA A 388 18.58 -26.38 11.72
C ALA A 388 17.98 -25.53 12.86
N VAL A 389 17.52 -26.19 13.94
CA VAL A 389 17.02 -25.54 15.16
C VAL A 389 18.08 -24.63 15.77
N GLN A 390 19.30 -25.14 16.02
CA GLN A 390 20.37 -24.32 16.62
C GLN A 390 20.69 -23.08 15.77
N SER A 391 20.68 -23.19 14.43
CA SER A 391 20.91 -22.05 13.55
C SER A 391 19.85 -20.93 13.63
N ILE A 392 18.64 -21.25 14.12
CA ILE A 392 17.57 -20.30 14.43
C ILE A 392 17.72 -19.74 15.85
N LEU A 393 18.12 -20.56 16.83
CA LEU A 393 18.35 -20.11 18.21
C LEU A 393 19.56 -19.16 18.32
N ASP A 394 20.58 -19.35 17.49
CA ASP A 394 21.83 -18.56 17.42
C ASP A 394 21.71 -17.26 16.58
N GLN A 395 20.50 -16.88 16.15
CA GLN A 395 20.29 -15.62 15.43
C GLN A 395 20.61 -14.42 16.32
N SER A 396 21.17 -13.35 15.72
CA SER A 396 21.37 -12.04 16.37
C SER A 396 20.06 -11.40 16.84
N TRP A 397 18.94 -11.68 16.16
CA TRP A 397 17.60 -11.27 16.59
C TRP A 397 17.08 -12.23 17.65
N GLN A 398 16.90 -11.76 18.89
CA GLN A 398 16.61 -12.63 20.05
C GLN A 398 15.12 -12.90 20.27
N ASN A 399 14.25 -11.99 19.83
CA ASN A 399 12.81 -12.05 20.05
C ASN A 399 12.17 -12.99 19.03
N LEU A 400 12.31 -14.30 19.28
CA LEU A 400 11.94 -15.38 18.39
C LEU A 400 10.95 -16.34 19.02
N GLU A 401 10.18 -16.99 18.15
CA GLU A 401 9.41 -18.21 18.41
C GLU A 401 9.69 -19.17 17.27
N LEU A 402 9.95 -20.43 17.58
CA LEU A 402 10.21 -21.49 16.61
C LEU A 402 9.13 -22.56 16.74
N ILE A 403 8.30 -22.70 15.71
CA ILE A 403 7.25 -23.72 15.67
C ILE A 403 7.72 -24.84 14.76
N ILE A 404 8.10 -25.97 15.35
CA ILE A 404 8.44 -27.19 14.64
C ILE A 404 7.15 -27.97 14.40
N VAL A 405 6.90 -28.42 13.17
CA VAL A 405 5.73 -29.22 12.81
C VAL A 405 6.19 -30.54 12.21
N ASP A 406 6.18 -31.60 13.03
CA ASP A 406 6.52 -32.96 12.62
C ASP A 406 5.41 -33.55 11.75
N ASP A 407 5.71 -33.81 10.47
CA ASP A 407 4.76 -34.28 9.47
C ASP A 407 4.62 -35.82 9.46
N CYS A 408 4.38 -36.38 10.64
CA CYS A 408 4.30 -37.81 10.91
C CYS A 408 5.62 -38.55 10.62
N SER A 409 6.75 -38.06 11.17
CA SER A 409 8.05 -38.74 10.98
C SER A 409 8.08 -40.13 11.62
N THR A 410 8.81 -41.03 10.97
CA THR A 410 9.03 -42.43 11.38
C THR A 410 10.39 -42.68 12.04
N ASP A 411 11.29 -41.69 11.99
CA ASP A 411 12.58 -41.68 12.66
C ASP A 411 12.51 -40.91 14.01
N ARG A 412 13.67 -40.52 14.56
CA ARG A 412 13.75 -39.77 15.83
C ARG A 412 13.50 -38.26 15.70
N THR A 413 13.02 -37.74 14.56
CA THR A 413 12.75 -36.30 14.37
C THR A 413 11.84 -35.72 15.45
N ALA A 414 10.72 -36.39 15.72
CA ALA A 414 9.76 -35.96 16.74
C ALA A 414 10.34 -36.02 18.17
N GLU A 415 11.14 -37.05 18.48
CA GLU A 415 11.84 -37.20 19.75
C GLU A 415 12.84 -36.06 19.97
N ILE A 416 13.66 -35.76 18.96
CA ILE A 416 14.66 -34.69 18.99
C ILE A 416 13.99 -33.32 19.14
N ALA A 417 12.93 -33.03 18.36
CA ALA A 417 12.17 -31.79 18.47
C ALA A 417 11.57 -31.60 19.87
N THR A 418 10.96 -32.66 20.44
CA THR A 418 10.36 -32.64 21.78
C THR A 418 11.42 -32.42 22.86
N ARG A 419 12.57 -33.10 22.78
CA ARG A 419 13.72 -32.91 23.67
C ARG A 419 14.24 -31.47 23.64
N LEU A 420 14.36 -30.87 22.45
CA LEU A 420 14.80 -29.48 22.30
C LEU A 420 13.80 -28.52 22.94
N ALA A 421 12.51 -28.70 22.70
CA ALA A 421 11.44 -27.88 23.28
C ALA A 421 11.36 -27.95 24.82
N ALA A 422 11.65 -29.11 25.42
CA ALA A 422 11.75 -29.25 26.88
C ALA A 422 12.90 -28.41 27.50
N SER A 423 13.90 -28.02 26.69
CA SER A 423 15.06 -27.24 27.14
C SER A 423 15.07 -25.77 26.70
N GLU A 424 14.27 -25.40 25.71
CA GLU A 424 14.25 -24.07 25.09
C GLU A 424 12.80 -23.56 24.97
N PRO A 425 12.38 -22.60 25.82
CA PRO A 425 10.98 -22.14 25.89
C PRO A 425 10.54 -21.34 24.65
N ARG A 426 11.46 -20.97 23.73
CA ARG A 426 11.11 -20.38 22.43
C ARG A 426 10.58 -21.40 21.43
N ILE A 427 10.69 -22.71 21.68
CA ILE A 427 10.25 -23.77 20.77
C ILE A 427 8.86 -24.30 21.15
N ARG A 428 7.95 -24.37 20.18
CA ARG A 428 6.71 -25.16 20.23
C ARG A 428 6.80 -26.29 19.21
N VAL A 429 6.34 -27.48 19.57
CA VAL A 429 6.26 -28.64 18.66
C VAL A 429 4.80 -28.97 18.40
N LEU A 430 4.44 -29.16 17.15
CA LEU A 430 3.19 -29.77 16.70
C LEU A 430 3.52 -31.08 15.97
N ARG A 431 2.58 -32.03 15.95
CA ARG A 431 2.70 -33.27 15.18
C ARG A 431 1.47 -33.50 14.31
N ASN A 432 1.66 -33.99 13.09
CA ASN A 432 0.59 -34.44 12.22
C ASN A 432 0.35 -35.95 12.42
N ALA A 433 -0.91 -36.38 12.46
CA ALA A 433 -1.28 -37.79 12.56
C ALA A 433 -1.00 -38.59 11.27
N LYS A 434 -0.87 -37.89 10.14
CA LYS A 434 -0.57 -38.42 8.80
C LYS A 434 0.35 -37.44 8.08
N ASN A 435 1.15 -37.94 7.12
CA ASN A 435 1.97 -37.05 6.28
C ASN A 435 1.07 -36.25 5.31
N VAL A 436 1.01 -34.93 5.50
CA VAL A 436 0.22 -33.96 4.73
C VAL A 436 1.09 -32.96 3.96
N GLY A 437 2.41 -33.04 4.11
CA GLY A 437 3.38 -32.21 3.40
C GLY A 437 3.60 -30.84 4.03
N PRO A 438 4.72 -30.17 3.64
CA PRO A 438 5.22 -28.97 4.32
C PRO A 438 4.27 -27.78 4.29
N TYR A 439 3.34 -27.67 3.34
CA TYR A 439 2.45 -26.50 3.24
C TYR A 439 1.23 -26.60 4.16
N VAL A 440 0.67 -27.79 4.36
CA VAL A 440 -0.33 -28.02 5.40
C VAL A 440 0.32 -27.86 6.77
N SER A 441 1.53 -28.40 6.97
CA SER A 441 2.33 -28.16 8.18
C SER A 441 2.63 -26.69 8.45
N LYS A 442 3.03 -25.92 7.42
CA LYS A 442 3.20 -24.45 7.51
C LYS A 442 1.91 -23.75 7.93
N ASN A 443 0.76 -24.16 7.39
CA ASN A 443 -0.53 -23.57 7.75
C ASN A 443 -0.94 -23.88 9.19
N ARG A 444 -0.73 -25.11 9.68
CA ARG A 444 -0.92 -25.44 11.11
C ARG A 444 0.00 -24.62 12.01
N GLY A 445 1.26 -24.47 11.64
CA GLY A 445 2.21 -23.61 12.36
C GLY A 445 1.78 -22.14 12.36
N LEU A 446 1.21 -21.64 11.26
CA LEU A 446 0.69 -20.28 11.16
C LEU A 446 -0.54 -20.05 12.06
N GLN A 447 -1.43 -21.03 12.22
CA GLN A 447 -2.60 -20.92 13.10
C GLN A 447 -2.23 -20.69 14.56
N VAL A 448 -1.13 -21.28 15.05
CA VAL A 448 -0.68 -21.14 16.46
C VAL A 448 0.46 -20.13 16.64
N ALA A 449 0.83 -19.39 15.61
CA ALA A 449 1.91 -18.40 15.63
C ALA A 449 1.52 -17.13 16.40
N THR A 450 2.42 -16.63 17.24
CA THR A 450 2.20 -15.40 18.03
C THR A 450 3.10 -14.21 17.62
N GLY A 451 4.30 -14.43 17.09
CA GLY A 451 5.20 -13.34 16.67
C GLY A 451 4.76 -12.54 15.43
N ARG A 452 4.68 -11.21 15.51
CA ARG A 452 4.17 -10.28 14.48
C ARG A 452 4.61 -10.59 13.04
N TYR A 453 5.86 -11.01 12.83
CA TYR A 453 6.35 -11.41 11.52
C TYR A 453 6.49 -12.93 11.43
N ILE A 454 6.03 -13.51 10.32
CA ILE A 454 6.10 -14.94 10.03
C ILE A 454 7.19 -15.18 8.99
N THR A 455 8.04 -16.18 9.20
CA THR A 455 8.95 -16.72 8.16
C THR A 455 9.09 -18.24 8.29
N GLY A 456 9.62 -18.90 7.26
CA GLY A 456 9.90 -20.34 7.29
C GLY A 456 11.38 -20.67 7.51
N HIS A 457 11.67 -21.91 7.91
CA HIS A 457 13.00 -22.53 7.79
C HIS A 457 12.83 -24.03 7.56
N ASP A 458 13.56 -24.63 6.63
CA ASP A 458 13.46 -26.07 6.38
C ASP A 458 14.36 -26.83 7.38
N ALA A 459 13.95 -28.03 7.81
CA ALA A 459 14.61 -28.78 8.89
C ALA A 459 15.98 -29.39 8.50
N ASP A 460 16.38 -29.24 7.23
CA ASP A 460 17.65 -29.68 6.64
C ASP A 460 18.61 -28.54 6.26
N ASP A 461 18.25 -27.28 6.56
CA ASP A 461 19.02 -26.08 6.18
C ASP A 461 19.67 -25.36 7.38
N ILE A 462 20.74 -24.61 7.12
CA ILE A 462 21.43 -23.76 8.11
C ILE A 462 21.14 -22.28 7.84
N ALA A 463 20.57 -21.57 8.81
CA ALA A 463 20.46 -20.11 8.77
C ALA A 463 21.79 -19.43 9.18
N VAL A 464 22.20 -18.39 8.44
CA VAL A 464 23.33 -17.53 8.85
C VAL A 464 22.88 -16.67 10.05
N PRO A 465 23.71 -16.44 11.10
CA PRO A 465 23.26 -15.76 12.33
C PRO A 465 22.68 -14.35 12.18
N THR A 466 22.91 -13.67 11.06
CA THR A 466 22.33 -12.34 10.81
C THR A 466 21.02 -12.39 10.04
N ARG A 467 20.54 -13.56 9.57
CA ARG A 467 19.38 -13.71 8.67
C ARG A 467 18.18 -12.91 9.13
N ILE A 468 17.66 -13.15 10.33
CA ILE A 468 16.42 -12.51 10.79
C ILE A 468 16.61 -10.99 10.93
N ALA A 469 17.77 -10.55 11.44
CA ALA A 469 18.10 -9.12 11.54
C ALA A 469 18.24 -8.44 10.17
N ASP A 470 18.89 -9.09 9.19
CA ASP A 470 18.98 -8.63 7.81
C ASP A 470 17.58 -8.50 7.18
N GLN A 471 16.69 -9.48 7.44
CA GLN A 471 15.32 -9.51 6.92
C GLN A 471 14.37 -8.50 7.59
N MET A 472 14.55 -8.25 8.88
CA MET A 472 13.82 -7.23 9.63
C MET A 472 14.31 -5.81 9.32
N SER A 473 15.55 -5.63 8.88
CA SER A 473 16.14 -4.29 8.72
C SER A 473 15.38 -3.39 7.70
N PRO A 474 14.95 -3.85 6.51
CA PRO A 474 14.12 -3.05 5.61
C PRO A 474 12.72 -2.73 6.18
N ILE A 475 12.14 -3.67 6.93
CA ILE A 475 10.83 -3.54 7.58
C ILE A 475 10.89 -2.44 8.65
N LEU A 476 11.89 -2.46 9.53
CA LEU A 476 12.07 -1.44 10.56
C LEU A 476 12.39 -0.05 9.99
N ARG A 477 13.11 0.02 8.86
CA ARG A 477 13.48 1.30 8.21
C ARG A 477 12.33 1.94 7.44
N SER A 478 11.34 1.17 7.01
CA SER A 478 10.21 1.68 6.22
C SER A 478 8.90 1.01 6.65
N PRO A 479 7.96 1.76 7.27
CA PRO A 479 6.61 1.28 7.57
C PRO A 479 5.80 0.84 6.34
N GLU A 480 6.30 1.11 5.12
CA GLU A 480 5.71 0.61 3.88
C GLU A 480 6.21 -0.79 3.49
N CYS A 481 7.31 -1.30 4.07
CA CYS A 481 7.77 -2.67 3.82
C CYS A 481 7.05 -3.65 4.74
N SER A 482 6.30 -4.59 4.15
CA SER A 482 5.50 -5.58 4.88
C SER A 482 5.86 -7.03 4.57
N ALA A 483 6.82 -7.25 3.66
CA ALA A 483 7.42 -8.56 3.42
C ALA A 483 8.84 -8.44 2.86
N THR A 484 9.71 -9.38 3.22
CA THR A 484 11.06 -9.52 2.64
C THR A 484 11.39 -10.96 2.26
N ILE A 485 12.30 -11.14 1.32
CA ILE A 485 12.87 -12.46 1.00
C ILE A 485 14.37 -12.34 0.81
N ALA A 486 15.12 -13.40 1.14
CA ALA A 486 16.57 -13.45 0.99
C ALA A 486 17.00 -14.57 0.03
N TYR A 487 18.32 -14.79 -0.08
CA TYR A 487 18.91 -15.80 -0.95
C TYR A 487 19.68 -16.85 -0.13
N MET A 488 19.91 -18.00 -0.75
CA MET A 488 20.65 -19.14 -0.22
C MET A 488 21.80 -19.53 -1.14
N LEU A 489 22.83 -20.15 -0.56
CA LEU A 489 23.78 -20.98 -1.29
C LEU A 489 23.32 -22.44 -1.17
N ARG A 490 23.30 -23.21 -2.27
CA ARG A 490 23.09 -24.66 -2.22
C ARG A 490 24.45 -25.36 -2.11
N ILE A 491 24.56 -26.26 -1.14
CA ILE A 491 25.77 -27.02 -0.85
C ILE A 491 25.43 -28.50 -0.61
N ASP A 492 26.36 -29.39 -0.92
CA ASP A 492 26.27 -30.81 -0.53
C ASP A 492 26.64 -31.02 0.96
N ASP A 493 26.70 -32.29 1.37
CA ASP A 493 27.05 -32.71 2.73
C ASP A 493 28.52 -32.43 3.10
N ASP A 494 29.44 -32.44 2.12
CA ASP A 494 30.82 -31.95 2.28
C ASP A 494 30.94 -30.41 2.19
N ALA A 495 29.79 -29.73 2.22
CA ALA A 495 29.62 -28.29 2.14
C ALA A 495 30.23 -27.62 0.90
N LYS A 496 30.25 -28.33 -0.23
CA LYS A 496 30.68 -27.84 -1.54
C LYS A 496 29.50 -27.30 -2.34
N PHE A 497 29.71 -26.18 -3.03
CA PHE A 497 28.69 -25.55 -3.89
C PHE A 497 28.17 -26.49 -4.97
N SER A 498 26.87 -26.77 -4.99
CA SER A 498 26.29 -27.87 -5.77
C SER A 498 25.36 -27.46 -6.91
N PHE A 499 24.74 -26.26 -6.83
CA PHE A 499 23.63 -25.86 -7.69
C PHE A 499 23.83 -24.50 -8.39
N PRO A 500 24.57 -24.44 -9.51
CA PRO A 500 24.67 -23.22 -10.31
C PRO A 500 23.33 -22.85 -10.96
N SER A 501 22.86 -21.65 -10.65
CA SER A 501 21.56 -21.15 -11.10
C SER A 501 21.69 -20.28 -12.36
N LYS A 502 20.64 -20.27 -13.19
CA LYS A 502 20.55 -19.34 -14.31
C LYS A 502 20.24 -17.93 -13.77
N MET A 503 21.13 -16.96 -14.05
CA MET A 503 20.90 -15.55 -13.71
C MET A 503 19.55 -15.04 -14.25
N GLY A 504 18.74 -14.45 -13.38
CA GLY A 504 17.36 -13.99 -13.65
C GLY A 504 16.55 -13.83 -12.36
N GLY A 505 15.23 -13.93 -12.44
CA GLY A 505 14.32 -13.70 -11.30
C GLY A 505 14.49 -14.65 -10.09
N TYR A 506 15.30 -15.70 -10.21
CA TYR A 506 15.59 -16.67 -9.15
C TYR A 506 17.06 -16.64 -8.66
N SER A 507 17.96 -15.89 -9.31
CA SER A 507 19.38 -15.80 -8.95
C SER A 507 20.01 -14.53 -9.54
N TYR A 508 20.68 -13.71 -8.73
CA TYR A 508 21.23 -12.43 -9.19
C TYR A 508 22.65 -12.53 -9.77
N ASP A 509 23.43 -13.54 -9.37
CA ASP A 509 24.86 -13.75 -9.74
C ASP A 509 25.13 -15.12 -10.40
N GLY A 510 24.21 -16.08 -10.26
CA GLY A 510 24.35 -17.46 -10.72
C GLY A 510 24.78 -18.46 -9.63
N MET A 511 25.11 -17.98 -8.42
CA MET A 511 25.47 -18.80 -7.24
C MET A 511 24.35 -18.73 -6.19
N ALA A 512 23.98 -17.51 -5.79
CA ALA A 512 22.90 -17.24 -4.87
C ALA A 512 21.55 -17.54 -5.52
N ARG A 513 20.77 -18.45 -4.94
CA ARG A 513 19.40 -18.78 -5.38
C ARG A 513 18.39 -18.17 -4.41
N LYS A 514 17.24 -17.71 -4.89
CA LYS A 514 16.18 -17.13 -4.04
C LYS A 514 15.66 -18.20 -3.08
N ALA A 515 15.77 -17.95 -1.77
CA ALA A 515 15.36 -18.87 -0.72
C ALA A 515 13.86 -18.66 -0.45
N MET A 516 12.99 -19.41 -1.14
CA MET A 516 11.54 -19.20 -1.04
C MET A 516 10.99 -19.46 0.36
N ILE A 517 11.56 -20.44 1.06
CA ILE A 517 11.30 -20.70 2.49
C ILE A 517 11.59 -19.48 3.38
N SER A 518 12.56 -18.64 3.00
CA SER A 518 12.95 -17.45 3.78
C SER A 518 11.95 -16.31 3.70
N LEU A 519 10.87 -16.41 2.92
CA LEU A 519 9.86 -15.36 2.81
C LEU A 519 9.37 -14.96 4.21
N MET A 520 9.55 -13.69 4.55
CA MET A 520 9.14 -13.08 5.81
C MET A 520 8.00 -12.11 5.53
N ILE A 521 6.89 -12.19 6.27
CA ILE A 521 5.67 -11.42 6.02
C ILE A 521 5.09 -10.91 7.35
N ASP A 522 4.58 -9.68 7.38
CA ASP A 522 3.77 -9.17 8.50
C ASP A 522 2.48 -10.02 8.62
N ARG A 523 2.19 -10.56 9.81
CA ARG A 523 1.01 -11.42 10.02
C ARG A 523 -0.30 -10.70 9.66
N GLU A 524 -0.43 -9.40 9.92
CA GLU A 524 -1.67 -8.68 9.58
C GLU A 524 -1.92 -8.74 8.06
N VAL A 525 -0.88 -8.73 7.24
CA VAL A 525 -0.99 -8.87 5.77
C VAL A 525 -1.39 -10.30 5.37
N LEU A 526 -0.85 -11.32 6.04
CA LEU A 526 -1.31 -12.70 5.86
C LEU A 526 -2.81 -12.82 6.18
N GLU A 527 -3.21 -12.47 7.41
CA GLU A 527 -4.59 -12.61 7.90
C GLU A 527 -5.63 -11.80 7.10
N SER A 528 -5.28 -10.61 6.59
CA SER A 528 -6.26 -9.69 5.99
C SER A 528 -6.21 -9.56 4.47
N HIS A 529 -5.19 -10.07 3.79
CA HIS A 529 -5.03 -9.90 2.34
C HIS A 529 -4.59 -11.17 1.59
N LEU A 530 -3.66 -11.94 2.13
CA LEU A 530 -3.08 -13.09 1.41
C LEU A 530 -3.78 -14.40 1.74
N GLY A 531 -4.05 -14.65 3.02
CA GLY A 531 -4.44 -15.95 3.54
C GLY A 531 -3.25 -16.92 3.64
N TYR A 532 -3.55 -18.21 3.53
CA TYR A 532 -2.64 -19.32 3.84
C TYR A 532 -1.88 -19.85 2.60
N TRP A 533 -0.86 -20.69 2.79
CA TRP A 533 -0.28 -21.42 1.66
C TRP A 533 -1.31 -22.39 1.08
N ASP A 534 -1.25 -22.63 -0.23
CA ASP A 534 -2.08 -23.69 -0.84
C ASP A 534 -1.73 -25.07 -0.25
N GLY A 535 -2.76 -25.87 0.04
CA GLY A 535 -2.66 -27.17 0.70
C GLY A 535 -2.15 -28.29 -0.22
N VAL A 536 -0.92 -28.13 -0.71
CA VAL A 536 -0.23 -29.09 -1.59
C VAL A 536 0.98 -29.74 -0.91
N ARG A 537 1.41 -30.90 -1.39
CA ARG A 537 2.57 -31.65 -0.86
C ARG A 537 3.93 -31.07 -1.25
N PHE A 538 4.02 -30.25 -2.30
CA PHE A 538 5.25 -29.55 -2.69
C PHE A 538 4.97 -28.29 -3.53
N GLY A 539 5.94 -27.37 -3.62
CA GLY A 539 5.90 -26.24 -4.58
C GLY A 539 5.03 -25.02 -4.23
N GLY A 540 4.26 -25.06 -3.15
CA GLY A 540 3.36 -23.96 -2.72
C GLY A 540 4.05 -22.60 -2.47
N ASP A 541 5.34 -22.55 -2.11
CA ASP A 541 6.02 -21.25 -1.88
C ASP A 541 6.12 -20.41 -3.16
N SER A 542 6.14 -21.04 -4.34
CA SER A 542 6.18 -20.31 -5.61
C SER A 542 4.86 -19.59 -5.90
N GLU A 543 3.74 -20.13 -5.43
CA GLU A 543 2.42 -19.52 -5.53
C GLU A 543 2.27 -18.41 -4.48
N MET A 544 2.57 -18.69 -3.21
CA MET A 544 2.57 -17.66 -2.14
C MET A 544 3.45 -16.46 -2.51
N LEU A 545 4.64 -16.69 -3.08
CA LEU A 545 5.53 -15.61 -3.54
C LEU A 545 4.92 -14.80 -4.70
N ARG A 546 4.17 -15.45 -5.62
CA ARG A 546 3.41 -14.74 -6.68
C ARG A 546 2.31 -13.89 -6.04
N ARG A 547 1.55 -14.44 -5.10
CA ARG A 547 0.46 -13.76 -4.40
C ARG A 547 0.97 -12.53 -3.63
N VAL A 548 2.05 -12.69 -2.86
CA VAL A 548 2.76 -11.59 -2.19
C VAL A 548 3.19 -10.51 -3.18
N SER A 549 3.82 -10.89 -4.30
CA SER A 549 4.24 -9.95 -5.35
C SER A 549 3.06 -9.16 -5.95
N ASN A 550 1.92 -9.82 -6.17
CA ASN A 550 0.69 -9.20 -6.70
C ASN A 550 0.03 -8.21 -5.71
N HIS A 551 -0.06 -8.58 -4.43
CA HIS A 551 -0.72 -7.76 -3.40
C HIS A 551 0.14 -6.60 -2.91
N LEU A 552 1.43 -6.85 -2.67
CA LEU A 552 2.31 -5.90 -2.00
C LEU A 552 3.08 -5.01 -2.97
N GLY A 553 3.40 -5.49 -4.18
CA GLY A 553 4.21 -4.75 -5.15
C GLY A 553 5.49 -4.19 -4.49
N PRO A 554 5.69 -2.86 -4.41
CA PRO A 554 6.88 -2.25 -3.80
C PRO A 554 6.99 -2.47 -2.28
N LYS A 555 5.92 -2.90 -1.59
CA LYS A 555 5.95 -3.24 -0.16
C LYS A 555 6.64 -4.58 0.13
N PHE A 556 6.87 -5.39 -0.90
CA PHE A 556 7.65 -6.62 -0.84
C PHE A 556 9.06 -6.36 -1.38
N GLN A 557 10.10 -6.71 -0.61
CA GLN A 557 11.50 -6.41 -0.98
C GLN A 557 12.38 -7.67 -1.06
N GLU A 558 13.22 -7.72 -2.09
CA GLU A 558 14.22 -8.78 -2.28
C GLU A 558 15.59 -8.33 -1.75
N ILE A 559 16.05 -8.96 -0.67
CA ILE A 559 17.34 -8.70 -0.05
C ILE A 559 18.38 -9.55 -0.76
N LYS A 560 19.22 -8.93 -1.60
CA LYS A 560 20.29 -9.60 -2.35
C LYS A 560 21.50 -9.94 -1.46
N LYS A 561 21.25 -10.76 -0.43
CA LYS A 561 22.24 -11.29 0.49
C LYS A 561 21.98 -12.79 0.67
N ILE A 562 23.06 -13.56 0.78
CA ILE A 562 22.98 -14.97 1.14
C ILE A 562 22.80 -15.04 2.66
N THR A 563 21.71 -15.67 3.11
CA THR A 563 21.35 -15.76 4.53
C THR A 563 21.09 -17.19 4.99
N MET A 564 21.22 -18.17 4.08
CA MET A 564 21.07 -19.60 4.35
C MET A 564 22.09 -20.41 3.54
N LEU A 565 22.59 -21.47 4.15
CA LEU A 565 23.34 -22.55 3.50
C LEU A 565 22.41 -23.77 3.47
N CYS A 566 22.03 -24.21 2.28
CA CYS A 566 20.93 -25.13 2.10
C CYS A 566 21.37 -26.47 1.50
N LEU A 567 20.96 -27.58 2.12
CA LEU A 567 21.50 -28.91 1.83
C LEU A 567 20.95 -29.51 0.53
N ASP A 568 21.85 -30.02 -0.31
CA ASP A 568 21.56 -30.45 -1.69
C ASP A 568 21.78 -31.95 -1.93
N VAL A 569 21.29 -32.77 -1.00
CA VAL A 569 21.36 -34.24 -1.10
C VAL A 569 20.41 -34.83 -2.15
N ALA A 570 20.79 -36.00 -2.66
CA ALA A 570 19.96 -36.80 -3.56
C ALA A 570 18.73 -37.35 -2.81
N GLY A 571 17.57 -37.37 -3.48
CA GLY A 571 16.32 -37.89 -2.91
C GLY A 571 15.43 -36.87 -2.21
N SER A 572 15.93 -35.67 -1.86
CA SER A 572 15.11 -34.60 -1.25
C SER A 572 13.92 -34.19 -2.14
N LEU A 573 12.85 -33.66 -1.53
CA LEU A 573 11.65 -33.13 -2.22
C LEU A 573 11.95 -32.09 -3.32
N THR A 574 13.10 -31.41 -3.21
CA THR A 574 13.58 -30.44 -4.20
C THR A 574 14.47 -31.08 -5.27
N ASN A 575 15.15 -32.19 -5.00
CA ASN A 575 16.03 -32.89 -5.96
C ASN A 575 15.44 -34.16 -6.60
N ASN A 576 14.25 -34.60 -6.18
CA ASN A 576 13.52 -35.69 -6.83
C ASN A 576 13.30 -35.40 -8.33
N ALA A 577 13.60 -36.37 -9.21
CA ALA A 577 13.55 -36.18 -10.67
C ALA A 577 12.12 -35.96 -11.22
N GLU A 578 11.09 -36.49 -10.55
CA GLU A 578 9.69 -36.45 -10.96
C GLU A 578 8.94 -35.27 -10.34
N HIS A 579 9.30 -34.91 -9.09
CA HIS A 579 8.58 -33.91 -8.29
C HIS A 579 9.37 -32.62 -8.00
N GLY A 580 10.68 -32.57 -8.30
CA GLY A 580 11.59 -31.50 -7.88
C GLY A 580 11.95 -30.44 -8.94
N VAL A 581 13.09 -29.79 -8.71
CA VAL A 581 13.74 -28.80 -9.58
C VAL A 581 15.25 -29.05 -9.58
N THR A 582 15.72 -30.00 -10.40
CA THR A 582 17.15 -30.35 -10.47
C THR A 582 17.91 -29.45 -11.44
N PHE A 583 19.24 -29.36 -11.26
CA PHE A 583 20.12 -28.65 -12.20
C PHE A 583 20.04 -29.24 -13.62
N TRP A 584 19.96 -30.57 -13.73
CA TRP A 584 19.98 -31.32 -14.98
C TRP A 584 18.64 -31.30 -15.74
N ASN A 585 17.52 -31.48 -15.03
CA ASN A 585 16.19 -31.65 -15.65
C ASN A 585 15.34 -30.37 -15.58
N GLY A 586 15.76 -29.37 -14.78
CA GLY A 586 14.98 -28.17 -14.49
C GLY A 586 13.73 -28.46 -13.67
N VAL A 587 12.71 -27.60 -13.79
CA VAL A 587 11.43 -27.77 -13.09
C VAL A 587 10.68 -28.98 -13.66
N SER A 588 10.21 -29.89 -12.82
CA SER A 588 9.49 -31.10 -13.27
C SER A 588 8.17 -30.79 -13.99
N PRO A 589 7.63 -31.72 -14.81
CA PRO A 589 6.35 -31.54 -15.49
C PRO A 589 5.17 -31.28 -14.53
N ILE A 590 5.18 -31.94 -13.37
CA ILE A 590 4.15 -31.80 -12.32
C ILE A 590 4.16 -30.36 -11.77
N ARG A 591 5.33 -29.86 -11.32
CA ARG A 591 5.48 -28.46 -10.86
C ARG A 591 5.16 -27.43 -11.95
N LYS A 592 5.41 -27.73 -13.24
CA LYS A 592 5.01 -26.87 -14.37
C LYS A 592 3.49 -26.79 -14.52
N LYS A 593 2.78 -27.93 -14.53
CA LYS A 593 1.31 -27.97 -14.61
C LYS A 593 0.66 -27.15 -13.48
N TYR A 594 1.11 -27.38 -12.24
CA TYR A 594 0.65 -26.61 -11.08
C TYR A 594 0.90 -25.11 -11.23
N ARG A 595 2.13 -24.71 -11.58
CA ARG A 595 2.50 -23.31 -11.82
C ARG A 595 1.63 -22.63 -12.88
N ASP A 596 1.39 -23.31 -13.98
CA ASP A 596 0.64 -22.75 -15.10
C ASP A 596 -0.86 -22.64 -14.77
N SER A 597 -1.37 -23.54 -13.91
CA SER A 597 -2.71 -23.49 -13.32
C SER A 597 -2.92 -22.25 -12.44
N TRP A 598 -2.10 -22.05 -11.39
CA TRP A 598 -2.26 -20.87 -10.53
C TRP A 598 -1.92 -19.56 -11.24
N CYS A 599 -0.91 -19.52 -12.14
CA CYS A 599 -0.66 -18.33 -12.95
C CYS A 599 -1.93 -17.89 -13.71
N LYS A 600 -2.59 -18.83 -14.39
CA LYS A 600 -3.83 -18.58 -15.14
C LYS A 600 -4.99 -18.09 -14.26
N TRP A 601 -5.02 -18.46 -12.97
CA TRP A 601 -5.97 -17.94 -12.00
C TRP A 601 -5.61 -16.52 -11.53
N HIS A 602 -4.39 -16.30 -11.04
CA HIS A 602 -3.94 -14.95 -10.61
C HIS A 602 -3.99 -13.91 -11.72
N ASP A 603 -3.72 -14.28 -12.98
CA ASP A 603 -3.78 -13.39 -14.13
C ASP A 603 -5.22 -12.99 -14.52
N LYS A 604 -6.24 -13.69 -13.99
CA LYS A 604 -7.68 -13.47 -14.28
C LYS A 604 -8.49 -12.92 -13.11
N THR A 605 -8.04 -13.16 -11.88
CA THR A 605 -8.77 -12.84 -10.64
C THR A 605 -8.31 -11.50 -10.08
N GLN A 606 -9.21 -10.64 -9.56
CA GLN A 606 -8.78 -9.35 -9.00
C GLN A 606 -7.92 -9.59 -7.75
N VAL A 607 -6.91 -8.75 -7.50
CA VAL A 607 -5.99 -8.93 -6.36
C VAL A 607 -6.73 -9.14 -5.04
N LYS A 608 -7.78 -8.36 -4.76
CA LYS A 608 -8.60 -8.50 -3.53
C LYS A 608 -9.30 -9.87 -3.36
N GLU A 609 -9.46 -10.64 -4.45
CA GLU A 609 -10.12 -11.95 -4.52
C GLU A 609 -9.08 -13.10 -4.48
N GLN A 610 -7.78 -12.81 -4.35
CA GLN A 610 -6.71 -13.81 -4.34
C GLN A 610 -6.39 -14.39 -2.94
N TYR A 611 -7.21 -14.08 -1.92
CA TYR A 611 -7.09 -14.62 -0.57
C TYR A 611 -7.38 -16.12 -0.53
N LEU A 612 -6.50 -16.95 0.07
CA LEU A 612 -6.78 -18.38 0.29
C LEU A 612 -7.12 -18.67 1.78
N PRO A 613 -8.30 -19.22 2.10
CA PRO A 613 -8.60 -19.70 3.45
C PRO A 613 -7.81 -20.98 3.79
N PHE A 614 -7.87 -21.42 5.04
CA PHE A 614 -7.41 -22.74 5.46
C PHE A 614 -8.33 -23.27 6.58
N PRO A 615 -8.81 -24.54 6.51
CA PRO A 615 -8.65 -25.48 5.39
C PRO A 615 -9.37 -25.01 4.12
N HIS A 616 -8.88 -25.44 2.96
CA HIS A 616 -9.40 -25.05 1.64
C HIS A 616 -9.83 -26.26 0.82
N PHE A 617 -11.05 -26.73 1.07
CA PHE A 617 -11.63 -27.88 0.36
C PHE A 617 -12.01 -27.52 -1.10
N ASN A 618 -12.52 -26.32 -1.36
CA ASN A 618 -12.97 -25.87 -2.69
C ASN A 618 -11.88 -25.13 -3.48
N ARG A 619 -10.87 -25.86 -3.95
CA ARG A 619 -9.68 -25.32 -4.65
C ARG A 619 -10.04 -24.35 -5.78
N HIS A 620 -9.43 -23.16 -5.77
CA HIS A 620 -9.58 -22.13 -6.81
C HIS A 620 -8.83 -22.43 -8.13
N PHE A 621 -7.85 -23.33 -8.08
CA PHE A 621 -7.05 -23.75 -9.23
C PHE A 621 -6.58 -25.20 -9.07
N ASP A 622 -6.50 -25.89 -10.20
CA ASP A 622 -6.13 -27.30 -10.26
C ASP A 622 -4.68 -27.53 -9.82
N ALA A 623 -4.44 -28.64 -9.12
CA ALA A 623 -3.12 -29.20 -8.91
C ALA A 623 -3.13 -30.68 -9.36
N PRO A 624 -2.01 -31.22 -9.87
CA PRO A 624 -1.88 -32.65 -10.16
C PRO A 624 -2.12 -33.51 -8.91
N ASP A 625 -2.68 -34.71 -9.07
CA ASP A 625 -3.09 -35.60 -7.98
C ASP A 625 -1.94 -35.93 -7.02
N GLU A 626 -0.71 -36.04 -7.52
CA GLU A 626 0.49 -36.31 -6.71
C GLU A 626 0.87 -35.15 -5.77
N MET A 627 0.30 -33.96 -6.00
CA MET A 627 0.47 -32.78 -5.17
C MET A 627 -0.66 -32.61 -4.15
N LEU A 628 -1.78 -33.32 -4.29
CA LEU A 628 -2.96 -33.13 -3.44
C LEU A 628 -2.79 -33.81 -2.07
N VAL A 629 -3.45 -33.21 -1.09
CA VAL A 629 -3.72 -33.79 0.23
C VAL A 629 -5.21 -34.12 0.25
N SER A 630 -5.59 -35.28 0.78
CA SER A 630 -7.00 -35.66 0.76
C SER A 630 -7.83 -34.79 1.71
N ASP A 631 -9.11 -34.63 1.40
CA ASP A 631 -10.07 -33.93 2.27
C ASP A 631 -10.15 -34.53 3.69
N GLU A 632 -9.92 -35.84 3.82
CA GLU A 632 -9.86 -36.55 5.09
C GLU A 632 -8.60 -36.13 5.86
N ASP A 633 -7.42 -36.24 5.25
CA ASP A 633 -6.15 -35.90 5.91
C ASP A 633 -6.07 -34.40 6.23
N LEU A 634 -6.71 -33.53 5.43
CA LEU A 634 -6.87 -32.10 5.72
C LEU A 634 -7.80 -31.85 6.91
N ARG A 635 -8.89 -32.62 7.06
CA ARG A 635 -9.78 -32.53 8.24
C ARG A 635 -9.05 -33.02 9.48
N ASP A 636 -8.35 -34.15 9.41
CA ASP A 636 -7.55 -34.69 10.51
C ASP A 636 -6.50 -33.66 10.97
N ALA A 637 -5.75 -33.07 10.02
CA ALA A 637 -4.74 -32.07 10.30
C ALA A 637 -5.30 -30.80 10.99
N VAL A 638 -6.56 -30.44 10.76
CA VAL A 638 -7.21 -29.29 11.40
C VAL A 638 -7.88 -29.68 12.72
N ALA A 639 -8.55 -30.83 12.80
CA ALA A 639 -9.18 -31.32 14.03
C ALA A 639 -8.16 -31.53 15.15
N TRP A 640 -6.96 -32.01 14.81
CA TRP A 640 -5.89 -32.28 15.78
C TRP A 640 -5.25 -31.00 16.37
N SER A 641 -5.56 -29.79 15.89
CA SER A 641 -5.14 -28.55 16.58
C SER A 641 -6.11 -28.09 17.68
N ALA A 642 -7.28 -28.71 17.81
CA ALA A 642 -8.30 -28.34 18.80
C ALA A 642 -8.20 -29.09 20.12
N TYR A 643 -7.31 -30.10 20.23
CA TYR A 643 -7.30 -31.05 21.36
C TYR A 643 -5.99 -31.13 22.17
N ASP A 644 -4.83 -30.78 21.59
CA ASP A 644 -3.52 -31.01 22.22
C ASP A 644 -2.90 -29.75 22.84
N ASP A 645 -3.36 -29.42 24.06
CA ASP A 645 -2.54 -28.82 25.14
C ASP A 645 -2.51 -29.77 26.38
N LEU A 646 -2.82 -31.06 26.17
CA LEU A 646 -2.69 -32.12 27.17
C LEU A 646 -1.59 -33.11 26.74
N GLU A 647 -0.94 -33.72 27.73
CA GLU A 647 0.16 -34.71 27.60
C GLU A 647 1.55 -34.15 27.20
N GLN A 648 2.14 -33.35 28.09
CA GLN A 648 3.53 -33.64 28.50
C GLN A 648 3.51 -34.58 29.72
N PRO A 649 4.25 -35.70 29.70
CA PRO A 649 4.21 -36.69 30.77
C PRO A 649 5.05 -36.23 31.97
N ASN A 650 4.47 -35.41 32.84
CA ASN A 650 4.98 -35.26 34.20
C ASN A 650 4.38 -36.35 35.09
N ASP A 651 5.25 -37.29 35.46
CA ASP A 651 4.99 -38.35 36.41
C ASP A 651 4.69 -37.75 37.79
N ASN A 652 3.40 -37.58 38.12
CA ASN A 652 2.90 -37.49 39.49
C ASN A 652 1.41 -37.80 39.53
N ASP A 653 1.12 -39.01 40.02
CA ASP A 653 -0.20 -39.52 40.35
C ASP A 653 -0.85 -38.71 41.51
N THR A 654 -1.40 -37.53 41.19
CA THR A 654 -2.44 -36.83 41.98
C THR A 654 -2.93 -35.60 41.20
N MET A 655 -4.04 -35.71 40.45
CA MET A 655 -4.98 -34.60 40.12
C MET A 655 -6.17 -35.12 39.26
N ARG A 656 -6.83 -36.22 39.69
CA ARG A 656 -8.21 -36.47 39.24
C ARG A 656 -9.16 -35.69 40.14
N ARG A 657 -9.84 -34.68 39.55
CA ARG A 657 -10.85 -33.73 40.09
C ARG A 657 -10.34 -32.30 40.38
N GLU A 658 -10.38 -31.47 39.35
CA GLU A 658 -10.71 -30.04 39.48
C GLU A 658 -12.03 -29.87 38.71
N THR A 659 -13.20 -29.81 39.37
CA THR A 659 -13.77 -28.65 40.10
C THR A 659 -13.97 -27.43 39.19
N PRO A 660 -15.19 -26.88 39.04
CA PRO A 660 -15.42 -25.66 38.26
C PRO A 660 -14.51 -24.51 38.74
N ILE A 661 -14.05 -23.68 37.81
CA ILE A 661 -13.05 -22.61 38.03
C ILE A 661 -13.48 -21.56 39.08
N LEU A 662 -14.76 -21.51 39.46
CA LEU A 662 -15.31 -20.48 40.35
C LEU A 662 -16.09 -21.10 41.53
N ALA A 663 -15.61 -20.82 42.74
CA ALA A 663 -16.35 -21.03 43.98
C ALA A 663 -16.07 -19.90 45.00
N SER A 664 -17.12 -19.61 45.79
CA SER A 664 -17.10 -18.99 47.13
C SER A 664 -17.22 -17.48 47.36
N ASP A 665 -17.42 -16.61 46.36
CA ASP A 665 -18.06 -15.29 46.59
C ASP A 665 -19.21 -15.11 45.61
N ASN A 666 -20.35 -14.61 46.10
CA ASN A 666 -21.63 -14.68 45.40
C ASN A 666 -21.85 -13.50 44.42
N LYS A 667 -20.74 -12.91 43.96
CA LYS A 667 -20.70 -11.66 43.17
C LYS A 667 -20.25 -11.97 41.74
N ARG A 668 -21.09 -11.64 40.76
CA ARG A 668 -20.72 -11.73 39.34
C ARG A 668 -19.62 -10.73 38.97
N ARG A 669 -18.79 -11.13 38.03
CA ARG A 669 -17.69 -10.37 37.45
C ARG A 669 -17.76 -10.44 35.94
N ILE A 670 -17.90 -9.27 35.31
CA ILE A 670 -18.25 -9.18 33.90
C ILE A 670 -17.09 -8.58 33.11
N GLY A 671 -16.64 -9.32 32.10
CA GLY A 671 -15.75 -8.79 31.07
C GLY A 671 -16.52 -8.00 30.01
N ILE A 672 -15.94 -6.92 29.49
CA ILE A 672 -16.37 -6.30 28.23
C ILE A 672 -15.17 -6.25 27.28
N VAL A 673 -15.31 -6.89 26.12
CA VAL A 673 -14.33 -6.85 25.02
C VAL A 673 -14.81 -5.82 24.00
N THR A 674 -14.02 -4.75 23.79
CA THR A 674 -14.45 -3.61 22.97
C THR A 674 -13.31 -2.90 22.24
N TYR A 675 -13.64 -2.06 21.26
CA TYR A 675 -12.67 -1.23 20.55
C TYR A 675 -12.17 -0.04 21.38
N TRP A 676 -10.87 0.21 21.28
CA TRP A 676 -10.20 1.28 22.01
C TRP A 676 -10.11 2.60 21.23
N PHE A 677 -11.22 3.36 21.16
CA PHE A 677 -11.24 4.75 20.65
C PHE A 677 -12.43 5.57 21.18
N ASN A 678 -12.44 6.88 20.91
CA ASN A 678 -13.21 7.87 21.69
C ASN A 678 -14.73 7.91 21.44
N ARG A 679 -15.26 7.21 20.44
CA ARG A 679 -16.57 7.54 19.82
C ARG A 679 -17.28 6.35 19.19
N GLY A 680 -18.56 6.52 18.89
CA GLY A 680 -19.35 5.54 18.13
C GLY A 680 -19.55 4.26 18.93
N GLN A 681 -19.14 3.11 18.39
CA GLN A 681 -19.30 1.81 19.05
C GLN A 681 -18.72 1.75 20.46
N ALA A 682 -17.54 2.34 20.67
CA ALA A 682 -16.91 2.39 21.98
C ALA A 682 -17.72 3.19 23.02
N MET A 683 -18.61 4.10 22.60
CA MET A 683 -19.56 4.75 23.52
C MET A 683 -20.59 3.75 24.06
N VAL A 684 -21.03 2.78 23.27
CA VAL A 684 -21.99 1.78 23.75
C VAL A 684 -21.35 0.90 24.83
N SER A 685 -20.10 0.44 24.64
CA SER A 685 -19.38 -0.28 25.71
C SER A 685 -19.07 0.56 26.94
N ARG A 686 -18.87 1.87 26.76
CA ARG A 686 -18.75 2.85 27.85
C ARG A 686 -20.02 2.90 28.70
N GLU A 687 -21.18 3.11 28.07
CA GLU A 687 -22.48 3.08 28.75
C GLU A 687 -22.74 1.73 29.43
N LEU A 688 -22.47 0.61 28.76
CA LEU A 688 -22.60 -0.73 29.35
C LEU A 688 -21.73 -0.86 30.61
N ARG A 689 -20.51 -0.33 30.61
CA ARG A 689 -19.66 -0.30 31.81
C ARG A 689 -20.28 0.53 32.94
N ALA A 690 -20.75 1.73 32.62
CA ALA A 690 -21.38 2.62 33.61
C ALA A 690 -22.57 1.94 34.29
N ILE A 691 -23.48 1.35 33.49
CA ILE A 691 -24.64 0.59 33.98
C ILE A 691 -24.24 -0.52 34.97
N LEU A 692 -23.19 -1.28 34.65
CA LEU A 692 -22.73 -2.38 35.53
C LEU A 692 -22.14 -1.88 36.84
N GLU A 693 -21.26 -0.87 36.81
CA GLU A 693 -20.66 -0.32 38.04
C GLU A 693 -21.70 0.43 38.90
N GLU A 694 -22.68 1.11 38.29
CA GLU A 694 -23.83 1.73 38.99
C GLU A 694 -24.71 0.69 39.70
N ALA A 695 -24.91 -0.48 39.08
CA ALA A 695 -25.60 -1.62 39.70
C ALA A 695 -24.73 -2.37 40.73
N GLY A 696 -23.48 -1.95 40.96
CA GLY A 696 -22.54 -2.60 41.88
C GLY A 696 -21.97 -3.93 41.38
N ILE A 697 -22.02 -4.19 40.07
CA ILE A 697 -21.44 -5.37 39.43
C ILE A 697 -20.01 -5.04 38.98
N GLU A 698 -19.05 -5.87 39.38
CA GLU A 698 -17.63 -5.64 39.09
C GLU A 698 -17.34 -5.85 37.59
N SER A 699 -16.97 -4.79 36.87
CA SER A 699 -16.65 -4.85 35.44
C SER A 699 -15.15 -4.77 35.16
N HIS A 700 -14.72 -5.46 34.10
CA HIS A 700 -13.35 -5.49 33.58
C HIS A 700 -13.35 -5.26 32.08
N ILE A 701 -12.39 -4.49 31.55
CA ILE A 701 -12.31 -4.21 30.11
C ILE A 701 -11.07 -4.86 29.49
N LEU A 702 -11.29 -5.59 28.39
CA LEU A 702 -10.24 -5.96 27.44
C LEU A 702 -10.35 -5.09 26.19
N ALA A 703 -9.43 -4.14 26.09
CA ALA A 703 -9.42 -3.08 25.11
C ALA A 703 -8.69 -3.50 23.82
N ARG A 704 -9.46 -3.81 22.78
CA ARG A 704 -8.97 -4.21 21.45
C ARG A 704 -8.43 -2.99 20.68
N PRO A 705 -7.16 -2.98 20.24
CA PRO A 705 -6.61 -1.91 19.41
C PRO A 705 -7.24 -1.89 18.01
N THR A 706 -7.03 -0.81 17.24
CA THR A 706 -7.55 -0.65 15.87
C THR A 706 -6.63 -1.28 14.81
N LYS A 707 -7.18 -1.81 13.70
CA LYS A 707 -6.39 -2.32 12.55
C LYS A 707 -5.47 -1.23 11.99
N SER A 708 -4.27 -1.57 11.52
CA SER A 708 -3.29 -0.59 11.02
C SER A 708 -3.79 0.14 9.76
N SER A 709 -4.65 -0.51 8.98
CA SER A 709 -5.34 0.05 7.81
C SER A 709 -6.37 1.15 8.14
N PHE A 710 -6.74 1.35 9.41
CA PHE A 710 -7.78 2.27 9.83
C PHE A 710 -7.22 3.46 10.64
N VAL A 711 -6.91 4.57 9.95
CA VAL A 711 -6.47 5.82 10.61
C VAL A 711 -7.61 6.41 11.46
N ARG A 712 -7.56 6.18 12.78
CA ARG A 712 -8.48 6.71 13.81
C ARG A 712 -7.69 7.07 15.09
N PRO A 713 -8.35 7.78 16.03
CA PRO A 713 -8.03 9.16 16.39
C PRO A 713 -6.57 9.42 16.81
N THR A 714 -6.12 10.68 16.69
CA THR A 714 -4.75 11.11 17.05
C THR A 714 -4.41 10.95 18.53
N PHE A 715 -5.40 10.71 19.40
CA PHE A 715 -5.25 10.35 20.80
C PHE A 715 -6.45 9.51 21.23
N ILE A 716 -6.26 8.61 22.21
CA ILE A 716 -7.40 8.06 22.96
C ILE A 716 -7.66 8.97 24.16
N ASP A 717 -8.90 9.42 24.28
CA ASP A 717 -9.43 10.10 25.46
C ASP A 717 -9.55 9.09 26.59
N ARG A 718 -8.68 9.25 27.60
CA ARG A 718 -8.62 8.43 28.81
C ARG A 718 -9.22 9.14 30.03
N THR A 719 -10.01 10.19 29.82
CA THR A 719 -10.72 10.88 30.90
C THR A 719 -12.02 10.14 31.24
N ASP A 720 -12.66 10.56 32.33
CA ASP A 720 -14.00 10.09 32.72
C ASP A 720 -14.03 8.54 32.90
N ILE A 721 -15.00 7.79 32.35
CA ILE A 721 -15.14 6.34 32.59
C ILE A 721 -14.05 5.47 31.94
N TRP A 722 -13.15 6.06 31.14
CA TRP A 722 -11.91 5.42 30.72
C TRP A 722 -10.72 5.70 31.66
N GLN A 723 -10.88 6.59 32.65
CA GLN A 723 -9.90 6.86 33.71
C GLN A 723 -10.09 5.94 34.94
N GLN A 724 -10.51 4.70 34.71
CA GLN A 724 -10.86 3.75 35.77
C GLN A 724 -9.87 2.58 35.80
N GLU A 725 -9.79 1.90 36.96
CA GLU A 725 -9.03 0.65 37.11
C GLU A 725 -9.64 -0.48 36.25
N ARG A 726 -9.00 -1.67 36.25
CA ARG A 726 -9.51 -2.88 35.57
C ARG A 726 -9.65 -2.76 34.04
N ILE A 727 -8.70 -2.08 33.38
CA ILE A 727 -8.61 -2.00 31.92
C ILE A 727 -7.28 -2.61 31.46
N ARG A 728 -7.32 -3.72 30.71
CA ARG A 728 -6.18 -4.33 30.02
C ARG A 728 -6.24 -3.95 28.53
N THR A 729 -5.14 -3.47 27.96
CA THR A 729 -5.03 -3.34 26.50
C THR A 729 -4.66 -4.70 25.94
N ALA A 730 -5.44 -5.20 24.97
CA ALA A 730 -5.15 -6.48 24.32
C ALA A 730 -3.92 -6.37 23.42
N SER A 731 -3.18 -7.48 23.26
CA SER A 731 -1.92 -7.51 22.51
C SER A 731 -2.04 -7.09 21.03
N ARG A 732 -3.17 -7.40 20.38
CA ARG A 732 -3.45 -7.12 18.96
C ARG A 732 -4.95 -7.07 18.65
N PHE A 733 -5.31 -6.72 17.42
CA PHE A 733 -6.72 -6.61 16.99
C PHE A 733 -7.44 -7.96 17.05
N LEU A 734 -6.87 -9.02 16.46
CA LEU A 734 -7.38 -10.38 16.62
C LEU A 734 -6.73 -10.95 17.88
N ILE A 735 -7.45 -10.87 18.99
CA ILE A 735 -6.92 -11.20 20.32
C ILE A 735 -6.69 -12.73 20.39
N PRO A 736 -5.50 -13.21 20.79
CA PRO A 736 -5.23 -14.63 20.97
C PRO A 736 -6.24 -15.32 21.92
N GLY A 737 -6.57 -16.59 21.67
CA GLY A 737 -7.50 -17.37 22.50
C GLY A 737 -6.98 -17.60 23.93
N ASP A 738 -5.66 -17.78 24.05
CA ASP A 738 -4.90 -17.80 25.29
C ASP A 738 -4.98 -16.46 26.04
N GLU A 739 -4.83 -15.31 25.37
CA GLU A 739 -4.96 -13.99 26.02
C GLU A 739 -6.38 -13.75 26.59
N TYR A 740 -7.43 -14.21 25.90
CA TYR A 740 -8.79 -14.18 26.44
C TYR A 740 -8.92 -15.03 27.72
N LEU A 741 -8.35 -16.24 27.72
CA LEU A 741 -8.41 -17.17 28.85
C LEU A 741 -7.59 -16.68 30.05
N GLU A 742 -6.36 -16.20 29.82
CA GLU A 742 -5.54 -15.55 30.83
C GLU A 742 -6.31 -14.42 31.52
N TRP A 743 -6.83 -13.47 30.72
CA TRP A 743 -7.55 -12.31 31.23
C TRP A 743 -8.83 -12.72 32.01
N ALA A 744 -9.55 -13.73 31.53
CA ALA A 744 -10.74 -14.23 32.22
C ALA A 744 -10.41 -14.91 33.56
N VAL A 745 -9.33 -15.70 33.61
CA VAL A 745 -8.87 -16.38 34.83
C VAL A 745 -8.27 -15.40 35.84
N GLU A 746 -7.39 -14.49 35.41
CA GLU A 746 -6.81 -13.41 36.23
C GLU A 746 -7.88 -12.64 37.00
N ASN A 747 -8.96 -12.28 36.31
CA ASN A 747 -10.02 -11.41 36.83
C ASN A 747 -11.22 -12.20 37.40
N ARG A 748 -11.24 -13.53 37.26
CA ARG A 748 -12.30 -14.44 37.70
C ARG A 748 -13.66 -14.11 37.07
N LEU A 749 -13.67 -13.91 35.76
CA LEU A 749 -14.87 -13.53 35.00
C LEU A 749 -15.80 -14.74 34.81
N ASP A 750 -17.09 -14.57 35.12
CA ASP A 750 -18.12 -15.60 34.88
C ASP A 750 -18.97 -15.33 33.62
N THR A 751 -18.95 -14.08 33.14
CA THR A 751 -19.69 -13.59 31.98
C THR A 751 -18.82 -12.60 31.19
N ILE A 752 -18.82 -12.67 29.86
CA ILE A 752 -18.11 -11.72 28.98
C ILE A 752 -19.05 -11.21 27.87
N LEU A 753 -19.18 -9.89 27.82
CA LEU A 753 -19.84 -9.12 26.77
C LEU A 753 -18.85 -8.81 25.64
N PHE A 754 -19.25 -9.11 24.40
CA PHE A 754 -18.44 -8.89 23.21
C PHE A 754 -19.10 -7.86 22.29
N ASP A 755 -18.42 -6.73 22.10
CA ASP A 755 -18.87 -5.66 21.22
C ASP A 755 -18.22 -5.78 19.83
N GLN A 756 -18.99 -6.28 18.85
CA GLN A 756 -18.57 -6.55 17.47
C GLN A 756 -17.34 -7.44 17.40
N ASN A 757 -17.48 -8.70 17.80
CA ASN A 757 -16.39 -9.66 17.77
C ASN A 757 -16.76 -10.94 17.01
N LEU A 758 -16.12 -11.14 15.86
CA LEU A 758 -16.32 -12.28 14.95
C LEU A 758 -15.27 -13.39 15.17
N GLN A 759 -14.51 -13.34 16.28
CA GLN A 759 -13.55 -14.39 16.68
C GLN A 759 -14.28 -15.59 17.29
N PHE A 760 -15.19 -16.20 16.53
CA PHE A 760 -16.12 -17.21 17.03
C PHE A 760 -15.42 -18.44 17.63
N SER A 761 -14.29 -18.86 17.06
CA SER A 761 -13.46 -19.96 17.57
C SER A 761 -12.90 -19.68 18.97
N GLU A 762 -12.31 -18.52 19.17
CA GLU A 762 -11.67 -18.12 20.43
C GLU A 762 -12.72 -17.81 21.52
N ILE A 763 -13.89 -17.31 21.12
CA ILE A 763 -15.02 -17.08 22.05
C ILE A 763 -15.67 -18.41 22.45
N LEU A 764 -15.79 -19.38 21.53
CA LEU A 764 -16.23 -20.75 21.86
C LEU A 764 -15.31 -21.40 22.90
N MET A 765 -13.99 -21.16 22.87
CA MET A 765 -13.07 -21.67 23.89
C MET A 765 -13.44 -21.18 25.30
N LEU A 766 -13.82 -19.91 25.46
CA LEU A 766 -14.28 -19.36 26.74
C LEU A 766 -15.59 -20.01 27.19
N ARG A 767 -16.54 -20.18 26.26
CA ARG A 767 -17.83 -20.84 26.51
C ARG A 767 -17.63 -22.28 27.00
N CYS A 768 -16.73 -23.03 26.36
CA CYS A 768 -16.36 -24.39 26.78
C CYS A 768 -15.66 -24.46 28.16
N LYS A 769 -15.15 -23.35 28.69
CA LYS A 769 -14.65 -23.24 30.07
C LYS A 769 -15.72 -22.78 31.08
N GLY A 770 -16.98 -22.68 30.66
CA GLY A 770 -18.13 -22.34 31.51
C GLY A 770 -18.39 -20.85 31.71
N ILE A 771 -17.66 -19.99 30.99
CA ILE A 771 -17.87 -18.53 30.98
C ILE A 771 -19.06 -18.23 30.06
N GLN A 772 -20.03 -17.44 30.55
CA GLN A 772 -21.16 -17.03 29.74
C GLN A 772 -20.72 -16.02 28.67
N THR A 773 -21.11 -16.24 27.43
CA THR A 773 -20.66 -15.46 26.26
C THR A 773 -21.83 -14.71 25.64
N ILE A 774 -21.80 -13.37 25.72
CA ILE A 774 -22.89 -12.50 25.24
C ILE A 774 -22.37 -11.60 24.13
N GLY A 775 -22.96 -11.68 22.94
CA GLY A 775 -22.52 -10.94 21.76
C GLY A 775 -23.51 -9.88 21.29
N ARG A 776 -22.98 -8.80 20.72
CA ARG A 776 -23.71 -8.01 19.70
C ARG A 776 -22.79 -7.68 18.53
N PHE A 777 -23.39 -7.43 17.38
CA PHE A 777 -22.65 -7.11 16.16
C PHE A 777 -23.02 -5.74 15.62
N VAL A 778 -22.15 -5.17 14.79
CA VAL A 778 -22.56 -4.07 13.91
C VAL A 778 -23.41 -4.69 12.81
N TRP A 779 -24.69 -4.30 12.75
CA TRP A 779 -25.67 -4.72 11.75
C TRP A 779 -25.04 -5.01 10.38
N GLU A 780 -24.32 -4.05 9.78
CA GLU A 780 -23.82 -4.17 8.40
C GLU A 780 -22.68 -5.17 8.17
N ASP A 781 -22.05 -5.64 9.25
CA ASP A 781 -20.86 -6.52 9.25
C ASP A 781 -21.18 -7.99 9.66
N PHE A 782 -22.44 -8.32 9.99
CA PHE A 782 -22.87 -9.67 10.39
C PHE A 782 -23.98 -10.17 9.45
N GLY A 783 -23.78 -11.36 8.86
CA GLY A 783 -24.65 -11.95 7.84
C GLY A 783 -25.04 -13.40 8.13
N LEU A 784 -25.69 -14.06 7.16
CA LEU A 784 -26.16 -15.45 7.30
C LEU A 784 -25.02 -16.46 7.46
N ASP A 785 -23.88 -16.23 6.80
CA ASP A 785 -22.71 -17.10 6.85
C ASP A 785 -22.07 -17.16 8.25
N ASP A 786 -22.23 -16.11 9.06
CA ASP A 786 -21.73 -16.03 10.44
C ASP A 786 -22.60 -16.81 11.43
N VAL A 787 -23.89 -17.01 11.13
CA VAL A 787 -24.91 -17.54 12.06
C VAL A 787 -24.53 -18.90 12.67
N PRO A 788 -24.02 -19.91 11.92
CA PRO A 788 -23.67 -21.20 12.48
C PRO A 788 -22.57 -21.10 13.54
N ALA A 789 -21.53 -20.31 13.26
CA ALA A 789 -20.41 -20.11 14.18
C ALA A 789 -20.81 -19.23 15.38
N ALA A 790 -21.60 -18.18 15.16
CA ALA A 790 -22.09 -17.31 16.22
C ALA A 790 -22.98 -18.05 17.24
N LYS A 791 -23.85 -18.96 16.80
CA LYS A 791 -24.68 -19.81 17.68
C LYS A 791 -23.87 -20.78 18.53
N GLN A 792 -22.69 -21.19 18.07
CA GLN A 792 -21.74 -22.00 18.85
C GLN A 792 -20.95 -21.12 19.82
N ALA A 793 -20.46 -19.97 19.36
CA ALA A 793 -19.63 -19.08 20.15
C ALA A 793 -20.38 -18.37 21.30
N PHE A 794 -21.65 -18.02 21.11
CA PHE A 794 -22.41 -17.19 22.05
C PHE A 794 -23.58 -17.93 22.69
N ASP A 795 -23.76 -17.72 24.00
CA ASP A 795 -24.97 -18.09 24.75
C ASP A 795 -26.15 -17.15 24.44
N THR A 796 -25.86 -15.89 24.11
CA THR A 796 -26.89 -14.89 23.81
C THR A 796 -26.37 -13.88 22.81
N ILE A 797 -27.17 -13.59 21.77
CA ILE A 797 -26.92 -12.53 20.80
C ILE A 797 -28.05 -11.51 20.93
N TYR A 798 -27.79 -10.33 21.49
CA TYR A 798 -28.83 -9.34 21.78
C TYR A 798 -28.95 -8.27 20.70
N SER A 799 -30.13 -7.65 20.62
CA SER A 799 -30.46 -6.56 19.71
C SER A 799 -30.71 -5.26 20.46
N LEU A 800 -30.43 -4.13 19.81
CA LEU A 800 -30.66 -2.79 20.37
C LEU A 800 -31.87 -2.07 19.76
N THR A 801 -32.27 -2.44 18.55
CA THR A 801 -33.42 -1.87 17.83
C THR A 801 -34.43 -2.96 17.46
N GLU A 802 -35.66 -2.59 17.15
CA GLU A 802 -36.67 -3.57 16.72
C GLU A 802 -36.32 -4.16 15.36
N ALA A 803 -35.80 -3.33 14.45
CA ALA A 803 -35.36 -3.78 13.13
C ALA A 803 -34.19 -4.78 13.21
N GLU A 804 -33.25 -4.60 14.14
CA GLU A 804 -32.18 -5.57 14.39
C GLU A 804 -32.73 -6.88 14.98
N ARG A 805 -33.66 -6.79 15.93
CA ARG A 805 -34.35 -7.95 16.53
C ARG A 805 -35.09 -8.79 15.48
N LEU A 806 -35.84 -8.14 14.59
CA LEU A 806 -36.57 -8.79 13.51
C LEU A 806 -35.62 -9.40 12.45
N ARG A 807 -34.46 -8.77 12.20
CA ARG A 807 -33.42 -9.31 11.31
C ARG A 807 -32.77 -10.56 11.89
N TYR A 808 -32.37 -10.55 13.15
CA TYR A 808 -31.80 -11.74 13.81
C TYR A 808 -32.84 -12.87 13.94
N GLN A 809 -34.11 -12.52 14.20
CA GLN A 809 -35.21 -13.49 14.19
C GLN A 809 -35.39 -14.16 12.81
N SER A 810 -35.20 -13.44 11.70
CA SER A 810 -35.25 -14.04 10.35
C SER A 810 -34.04 -14.91 10.02
N PHE A 811 -32.92 -14.72 10.72
CA PHE A 811 -31.76 -15.62 10.72
C PHE A 811 -31.94 -16.83 11.68
N GLY A 812 -33.09 -16.94 12.33
CA GLY A 812 -33.38 -17.97 13.32
C GLY A 812 -32.54 -17.85 14.59
N ILE A 813 -32.06 -16.65 14.93
CA ILE A 813 -31.45 -16.33 16.22
C ILE A 813 -32.56 -15.76 17.10
N ASP A 814 -32.79 -16.37 18.27
CA ASP A 814 -33.59 -15.71 19.30
C ASP A 814 -32.72 -14.61 19.93
N SER A 815 -33.22 -13.39 19.91
CA SER A 815 -32.44 -12.21 20.25
C SER A 815 -33.22 -11.33 21.24
N PRO A 816 -32.84 -11.33 22.53
CA PRO A 816 -33.44 -10.41 23.49
C PRO A 816 -33.11 -8.97 23.09
N ARG A 817 -34.05 -8.06 23.31
CA ARG A 817 -33.89 -6.64 22.95
C ARG A 817 -33.58 -5.82 24.19
N VAL A 818 -32.43 -5.16 24.17
CA VAL A 818 -32.11 -4.07 25.10
C VAL A 818 -32.72 -2.78 24.56
N ARG A 819 -33.65 -2.18 25.32
CA ARG A 819 -34.32 -0.92 24.96
C ARG A 819 -33.38 0.25 25.18
N TRP A 820 -32.69 0.67 24.12
CA TRP A 820 -31.72 1.76 24.20
C TRP A 820 -32.38 3.14 24.36
N GLY A 821 -32.17 3.76 25.52
CA GLY A 821 -32.72 5.04 25.91
C GLY A 821 -31.77 6.22 25.71
N CYS A 822 -32.07 7.30 26.42
CA CYS A 822 -31.28 8.53 26.48
C CYS A 822 -30.49 8.58 27.81
N PRO A 823 -29.14 8.51 27.82
CA PRO A 823 -28.33 8.59 29.04
C PRO A 823 -28.67 9.81 29.90
N THR A 824 -28.83 9.61 31.21
CA THR A 824 -29.23 10.66 32.17
C THR A 824 -28.29 11.86 32.11
N GLU A 825 -26.97 11.62 31.99
CA GLU A 825 -25.95 12.66 31.83
C GLU A 825 -26.15 13.57 30.59
N LEU A 826 -26.77 13.05 29.52
CA LEU A 826 -27.08 13.82 28.32
C LEU A 826 -28.44 14.53 28.42
N VAL A 827 -29.36 14.00 29.22
CA VAL A 827 -30.66 14.65 29.51
C VAL A 827 -30.45 15.88 30.40
N ASP A 828 -29.58 15.76 31.40
CA ASP A 828 -29.22 16.83 32.35
C ASP A 828 -28.08 17.75 31.83
N PHE A 829 -27.57 17.50 30.62
CA PHE A 829 -26.42 18.23 30.07
C PHE A 829 -26.69 19.75 29.96
N PRO A 830 -25.79 20.63 30.47
CA PRO A 830 -25.98 22.07 30.39
C PRO A 830 -26.09 22.59 28.95
N LYS A 831 -27.32 22.93 28.54
CA LYS A 831 -27.63 23.47 27.20
C LYS A 831 -27.11 24.91 27.10
N PRO A 832 -26.20 25.24 26.17
CA PRO A 832 -25.70 26.60 25.98
C PRO A 832 -26.78 27.50 25.35
N GLU A 833 -26.71 28.81 25.63
CA GLU A 833 -27.59 29.79 24.97
C GLU A 833 -27.45 29.71 23.44
N ARG A 834 -28.60 29.70 22.77
CA ARG A 834 -28.69 29.68 21.30
C ARG A 834 -28.89 31.11 20.79
N ASN A 835 -28.47 31.36 19.55
CA ASN A 835 -28.67 32.66 18.92
C ASN A 835 -30.03 32.67 18.21
N ASP A 836 -31.00 33.41 18.77
CA ASP A 836 -32.34 33.54 18.20
C ASP A 836 -32.35 34.11 16.77
N ASP A 837 -31.30 34.82 16.31
CA ASP A 837 -31.22 35.29 14.92
C ASP A 837 -30.97 34.16 13.90
N GLU A 838 -30.46 33.00 14.33
CA GLU A 838 -30.08 31.87 13.46
C GLU A 838 -30.96 30.64 13.69
N VAL A 839 -30.93 29.70 12.74
CA VAL A 839 -31.45 28.33 12.96
C VAL A 839 -30.39 27.35 12.50
N ARG A 840 -29.82 26.59 13.44
CA ARG A 840 -28.63 25.77 13.23
C ARG A 840 -28.98 24.29 13.12
N PHE A 841 -28.56 23.68 12.03
CA PHE A 841 -28.73 22.26 11.74
C PHE A 841 -27.40 21.53 11.97
N PHE A 842 -27.36 20.60 12.92
CA PHE A 842 -26.20 19.79 13.25
C PHE A 842 -26.19 18.51 12.41
N TYR A 843 -25.16 18.30 11.58
CA TYR A 843 -25.00 17.10 10.76
C TYR A 843 -23.82 16.25 11.27
N PRO A 844 -24.07 15.05 11.84
CA PRO A 844 -23.02 14.14 12.29
C PRO A 844 -22.44 13.36 11.10
N GLY A 845 -21.45 13.96 10.45
CA GLY A 845 -20.76 13.41 9.28
C GLY A 845 -19.75 12.30 9.58
N GLY A 846 -19.30 12.17 10.84
CA GLY A 846 -18.36 11.11 11.28
C GLY A 846 -17.11 11.04 10.40
N TYR A 847 -16.74 9.84 9.93
CA TYR A 847 -15.59 9.64 9.04
C TYR A 847 -15.86 9.94 7.55
N LEU A 848 -17.01 10.56 7.20
CA LEU A 848 -17.41 10.84 5.81
C LEU A 848 -17.42 9.56 4.95
N THR A 849 -18.06 8.51 5.48
CA THR A 849 -18.28 7.21 4.83
C THR A 849 -19.48 7.28 3.88
N GLN A 850 -19.67 6.24 3.04
CA GLN A 850 -20.84 6.17 2.15
C GLN A 850 -22.19 6.13 2.92
N ARG A 851 -22.19 5.73 4.20
CA ARG A 851 -23.37 5.73 5.08
C ARG A 851 -23.94 7.13 5.31
N LYS A 852 -23.09 8.15 5.37
CA LYS A 852 -23.45 9.55 5.65
C LYS A 852 -23.50 10.35 4.32
N PRO A 853 -24.69 10.70 3.76
CA PRO A 853 -24.83 11.31 2.43
C PRO A 853 -24.53 12.82 2.43
N THR A 854 -23.26 13.15 2.70
CA THR A 854 -22.83 14.54 2.93
C THR A 854 -22.95 15.43 1.69
N ALA A 855 -22.82 14.84 0.49
CA ALA A 855 -22.95 15.60 -0.76
C ALA A 855 -24.41 15.99 -1.04
N GLU A 856 -25.34 15.10 -0.74
CA GLU A 856 -26.78 15.29 -0.84
C GLU A 856 -27.27 16.31 0.20
N VAL A 857 -26.78 16.22 1.44
CA VAL A 857 -27.05 17.20 2.50
C VAL A 857 -26.59 18.60 2.11
N ILE A 858 -25.35 18.76 1.64
CA ILE A 858 -24.85 20.07 1.15
C ILE A 858 -25.69 20.56 -0.05
N ARG A 859 -26.05 19.68 -0.99
CA ARG A 859 -26.87 20.05 -2.16
C ARG A 859 -28.29 20.47 -1.78
N SER A 860 -28.87 19.86 -0.75
CA SER A 860 -30.20 20.18 -0.23
C SER A 860 -30.16 21.53 0.45
N PHE A 861 -29.24 21.69 1.40
CA PHE A 861 -29.06 22.90 2.20
C PHE A 861 -28.74 24.14 1.36
N ARG A 862 -27.90 24.02 0.32
CA ARG A 862 -27.63 25.11 -0.64
C ARG A 862 -28.88 25.69 -1.31
N GLY A 863 -29.94 24.89 -1.44
CA GLY A 863 -31.20 25.33 -2.04
C GLY A 863 -32.22 25.86 -1.03
N VAL A 864 -31.91 25.86 0.27
CA VAL A 864 -32.73 26.45 1.32
C VAL A 864 -32.70 27.97 1.16
N SER A 865 -33.88 28.56 0.96
CA SER A 865 -34.10 29.99 0.75
C SER A 865 -33.93 30.82 2.03
N ASN A 866 -34.19 30.23 3.21
CA ASN A 866 -34.16 30.95 4.48
C ASN A 866 -32.72 31.45 4.82
N PRO A 867 -32.51 32.77 5.02
CA PRO A 867 -31.18 33.34 5.29
C PRO A 867 -30.70 33.11 6.73
N ARG A 868 -31.57 32.73 7.67
CA ARG A 868 -31.22 32.43 9.07
C ARG A 868 -30.65 31.03 9.25
N ALA A 869 -30.91 30.12 8.29
CA ALA A 869 -30.41 28.75 8.33
C ALA A 869 -28.87 28.69 8.36
N ARG A 870 -28.32 27.78 9.16
CA ARG A 870 -26.89 27.42 9.25
C ARG A 870 -26.73 25.92 9.28
N LEU A 871 -25.68 25.39 8.66
CA LEU A 871 -25.36 23.96 8.67
C LEU A 871 -24.00 23.74 9.32
N VAL A 872 -23.97 23.01 10.44
CA VAL A 872 -22.75 22.62 11.14
C VAL A 872 -22.46 21.14 10.85
N ILE A 873 -21.48 20.88 10.00
CA ILE A 873 -21.02 19.52 9.66
C ILE A 873 -19.92 19.12 10.62
N LYS A 874 -20.15 18.10 11.45
CA LYS A 874 -19.12 17.50 12.31
C LYS A 874 -18.49 16.28 11.64
N ALA A 875 -17.24 16.41 11.19
CA ALA A 875 -16.49 15.35 10.54
C ALA A 875 -15.17 15.08 11.29
N GLN A 876 -14.68 13.84 11.27
CA GLN A 876 -13.52 13.37 12.05
C GLN A 876 -12.43 12.73 11.18
N HIS A 877 -12.46 12.97 9.86
CA HIS A 877 -11.46 12.43 8.93
C HIS A 877 -10.43 13.51 8.56
N PRO A 878 -9.13 13.36 8.91
CA PRO A 878 -8.14 14.45 8.77
C PRO A 878 -7.96 14.95 7.33
N ASN A 879 -7.89 14.05 6.34
CA ASN A 879 -7.68 14.42 4.94
C ASN A 879 -8.98 14.71 4.16
N ARG A 880 -10.07 13.96 4.39
CA ARG A 880 -11.36 14.20 3.70
C ARG A 880 -12.09 15.41 4.29
N GLY A 881 -12.06 15.60 5.61
CA GLY A 881 -12.64 16.74 6.31
C GLY A 881 -12.04 18.07 5.84
N LYS A 882 -10.71 18.20 5.80
CA LYS A 882 -10.04 19.43 5.28
C LYS A 882 -10.43 19.76 3.83
N LYS A 883 -10.50 18.74 2.96
CA LYS A 883 -10.96 18.89 1.56
C LYS A 883 -12.45 19.26 1.47
N LEU A 884 -13.28 18.79 2.40
CA LEU A 884 -14.69 19.13 2.49
C LEU A 884 -14.89 20.57 2.97
N ALA A 885 -14.24 20.97 4.07
CA ALA A 885 -14.30 22.32 4.63
C ALA A 885 -13.96 23.39 3.57
N MET A 886 -12.80 23.26 2.93
CA MET A 886 -12.37 24.16 1.85
C MET A 886 -13.33 24.25 0.67
N LYS A 887 -14.20 23.25 0.44
CA LYS A 887 -15.17 23.24 -0.65
C LYS A 887 -16.55 23.74 -0.21
N ALA A 888 -17.05 23.27 0.93
CA ALA A 888 -18.38 23.60 1.44
C ALA A 888 -18.50 25.09 1.76
N GLU A 889 -17.56 25.64 2.54
CA GLU A 889 -17.58 27.02 3.03
C GLU A 889 -17.37 28.05 1.89
N ARG A 890 -16.71 27.63 0.80
CA ARG A 890 -16.58 28.42 -0.44
C ARG A 890 -17.86 28.44 -1.28
N VAL A 891 -18.68 27.40 -1.17
CA VAL A 891 -19.88 27.19 -2.01
C VAL A 891 -21.14 27.76 -1.34
N ASP A 892 -21.21 27.76 -0.01
CA ASP A 892 -22.22 28.47 0.77
C ASP A 892 -21.64 28.84 2.15
N ARG A 893 -21.62 30.15 2.47
CA ARG A 893 -21.05 30.68 3.72
C ARG A 893 -21.88 30.33 4.97
N ARG A 894 -23.12 29.83 4.79
CA ARG A 894 -23.97 29.34 5.88
C ARG A 894 -23.57 27.95 6.38
N ILE A 895 -22.67 27.27 5.66
CA ILE A 895 -22.12 25.95 6.04
C ILE A 895 -20.80 26.15 6.77
N ARG A 896 -20.62 25.48 7.92
CA ARG A 896 -19.38 25.39 8.69
C ARG A 896 -18.98 23.93 8.84
N VAL A 897 -17.72 23.58 8.60
CA VAL A 897 -17.24 22.19 8.74
C VAL A 897 -16.21 22.12 9.87
N ILE A 898 -16.56 21.40 10.94
CA ILE A 898 -15.68 21.18 12.10
C ILE A 898 -15.01 19.81 11.93
N ILE A 899 -13.69 19.81 11.81
CA ILE A 899 -12.89 18.64 11.41
C ILE A 899 -12.14 17.96 12.58
N ASP A 900 -12.07 18.64 13.73
CA ASP A 900 -11.26 18.25 14.87
C ASP A 900 -11.89 17.06 15.59
N ASP A 901 -11.09 16.18 16.19
CA ASP A 901 -11.62 15.23 17.16
C ASP A 901 -11.69 15.93 18.53
N LEU A 902 -12.90 16.15 19.03
CA LEU A 902 -13.13 16.86 20.30
C LEU A 902 -13.30 15.83 21.43
N PRO A 903 -13.01 16.20 22.69
CA PRO A 903 -13.51 15.48 23.86
C PRO A 903 -15.04 15.29 23.84
N ALA A 904 -15.54 14.35 24.64
CA ALA A 904 -16.97 14.03 24.71
C ALA A 904 -17.82 15.25 25.13
N GLU A 905 -17.44 15.93 26.21
CA GLU A 905 -18.14 17.12 26.73
C GLU A 905 -18.20 18.26 25.69
N GLU A 906 -17.08 18.55 25.00
CA GLU A 906 -17.03 19.55 23.93
C GLU A 906 -17.88 19.15 22.72
N HIS A 907 -18.04 17.85 22.45
CA HIS A 907 -18.91 17.36 21.41
C HIS A 907 -20.39 17.58 21.73
N TYR A 908 -20.81 17.25 22.95
CA TYR A 908 -22.19 17.43 23.40
C TYR A 908 -22.54 18.92 23.53
N ARG A 909 -21.63 19.75 24.05
CA ARG A 909 -21.75 21.21 24.04
C ARG A 909 -21.87 21.78 22.63
N LEU A 910 -21.06 21.29 21.68
CA LEU A 910 -21.19 21.67 20.27
C LEU A 910 -22.56 21.25 19.72
N MET A 911 -23.01 20.02 19.96
CA MET A 911 -24.28 19.52 19.44
C MET A 911 -25.47 20.33 19.99
N ALA A 912 -25.54 20.49 21.32
CA ALA A 912 -26.57 21.23 22.05
C ALA A 912 -26.71 22.71 21.65
N SER A 913 -25.63 23.32 21.15
CA SER A 913 -25.60 24.70 20.59
C SER A 913 -26.29 24.88 19.23
N ASN A 914 -26.87 23.80 18.69
CA ASN A 914 -27.69 23.81 17.48
C ASN A 914 -29.14 23.44 17.79
N ASP A 915 -30.04 23.78 16.88
CA ASP A 915 -31.48 23.67 17.07
C ASP A 915 -32.07 22.35 16.60
N VAL A 916 -31.49 21.74 15.56
CA VAL A 916 -32.04 20.58 14.86
C VAL A 916 -30.93 19.58 14.55
N CYS A 917 -31.15 18.29 14.80
CA CYS A 917 -30.29 17.23 14.31
C CYS A 917 -30.66 16.87 12.87
N LEU A 918 -29.69 16.89 11.96
CA LEU A 918 -29.86 16.57 10.55
C LEU A 918 -29.21 15.20 10.27
N ALA A 919 -30.02 14.15 10.25
CA ALA A 919 -29.56 12.76 10.23
C ALA A 919 -30.17 11.90 9.09
N PRO A 920 -30.13 12.33 7.80
CA PRO A 920 -30.72 11.56 6.69
C PRO A 920 -29.79 10.42 6.24
N THR A 921 -29.53 9.44 7.11
CA THR A 921 -28.52 8.39 6.94
C THR A 921 -28.94 7.28 5.96
N ARG A 922 -28.02 6.80 5.12
CA ARG A 922 -28.37 5.77 4.10
C ARG A 922 -28.75 4.43 4.71
N TRP A 923 -28.24 4.11 5.89
CA TRP A 923 -28.60 3.01 6.78
C TRP A 923 -28.02 3.34 8.17
N GLU A 924 -28.55 2.73 9.24
CA GLU A 924 -27.99 2.78 10.59
C GLU A 924 -28.29 1.46 11.31
N GLY A 925 -27.44 1.10 12.28
CA GLY A 925 -27.74 0.10 13.31
C GLY A 925 -28.41 0.80 14.50
N LEU A 926 -27.74 0.84 15.67
CA LEU A 926 -28.25 1.57 16.84
C LEU A 926 -28.58 3.05 16.56
N GLY A 927 -27.74 3.76 15.79
CA GLY A 927 -28.03 5.15 15.41
C GLY A 927 -27.85 6.20 16.51
N LEU A 928 -27.00 6.00 17.53
CA LEU A 928 -26.71 6.90 18.68
C LEU A 928 -27.06 8.39 18.55
N HIS A 929 -26.62 9.08 17.49
CA HIS A 929 -26.96 10.49 17.24
C HIS A 929 -28.46 10.85 17.26
N HIS A 930 -29.38 9.88 17.15
CA HIS A 930 -30.80 10.07 17.39
C HIS A 930 -31.12 10.17 18.89
N SER A 931 -30.65 9.22 19.72
CA SER A 931 -30.83 9.27 21.18
C SER A 931 -30.08 10.46 21.80
N GLU A 932 -28.88 10.78 21.32
CA GLU A 932 -28.11 11.97 21.73
C GLU A 932 -28.87 13.27 21.41
N ALA A 933 -29.54 13.36 20.24
CA ALA A 933 -30.36 14.52 19.89
C ALA A 933 -31.62 14.65 20.78
N ILE A 934 -32.30 13.53 21.06
CA ILE A 934 -33.49 13.51 21.91
C ILE A 934 -33.12 13.92 23.34
N ALA A 935 -32.03 13.38 23.90
CA ALA A 935 -31.52 13.76 25.23
C ALA A 935 -31.27 15.27 25.34
N LEU A 936 -30.57 15.84 24.34
CA LEU A 936 -30.27 17.28 24.26
C LEU A 936 -31.48 18.17 23.92
N GLY A 937 -32.68 17.59 23.70
CA GLY A 937 -33.90 18.34 23.37
C GLY A 937 -33.89 18.92 21.96
N MET A 938 -33.37 18.18 20.98
CA MET A 938 -33.25 18.58 19.58
C MET A 938 -34.13 17.71 18.68
N PRO A 939 -35.11 18.28 17.94
CA PRO A 939 -35.85 17.51 16.94
C PRO A 939 -34.92 17.07 15.81
N THR A 940 -35.23 15.90 15.23
CA THR A 940 -34.38 15.27 14.22
C THR A 940 -35.06 15.16 12.85
N ILE A 941 -34.35 15.52 11.79
CA ILE A 941 -34.72 15.23 10.40
C ILE A 941 -34.00 13.95 9.95
N THR A 942 -34.74 12.89 9.62
CA THR A 942 -34.16 11.60 9.18
C THR A 942 -35.03 10.89 8.13
N ASN A 943 -34.58 9.75 7.60
CA ASN A 943 -35.33 8.97 6.61
C ASN A 943 -36.45 8.17 7.29
N ASP A 944 -37.59 8.03 6.62
CA ASP A 944 -38.70 7.18 7.04
C ASP A 944 -38.40 5.69 6.79
N PHE A 945 -37.47 5.15 7.58
CA PHE A 945 -37.10 3.74 7.51
C PHE A 945 -36.48 3.26 8.82
N ALA A 946 -36.74 2.01 9.20
CA ALA A 946 -36.24 1.46 10.46
C ALA A 946 -34.73 1.14 10.36
N PRO A 947 -33.93 1.39 11.41
CA PRO A 947 -34.34 1.81 12.75
C PRO A 947 -34.39 3.33 12.96
N MET A 948 -34.09 4.16 11.95
CA MET A 948 -34.07 5.63 12.09
C MET A 948 -35.43 6.21 12.49
N ASN A 949 -36.53 5.67 11.94
CA ASN A 949 -37.89 6.07 12.29
C ASN A 949 -38.42 5.42 13.59
N GLU A 950 -37.69 4.51 14.26
CA GLU A 950 -38.04 4.06 15.62
C GLU A 950 -37.87 5.20 16.64
N TYR A 951 -36.93 6.11 16.39
CA TYR A 951 -36.62 7.25 17.25
C TYR A 951 -37.49 8.50 17.00
N VAL A 952 -38.09 8.62 15.82
CA VAL A 952 -38.69 9.88 15.35
C VAL A 952 -40.12 9.68 14.84
N THR A 953 -41.07 10.36 15.48
CA THR A 953 -42.47 10.46 15.08
C THR A 953 -42.66 11.68 14.17
N HIS A 954 -42.97 11.45 12.90
CA HIS A 954 -43.11 12.53 11.90
C HIS A 954 -44.11 13.61 12.32
N GLY A 955 -43.64 14.86 12.40
CA GLY A 955 -44.46 16.03 12.74
C GLY A 955 -44.78 16.20 14.22
N VAL A 956 -44.27 15.33 15.09
CA VAL A 956 -44.48 15.39 16.55
C VAL A 956 -43.18 15.71 17.29
N ASP A 957 -42.13 14.92 17.11
CA ASP A 957 -40.81 15.10 17.76
C ASP A 957 -39.67 15.31 16.74
N GLY A 958 -39.97 15.18 15.45
CA GLY A 958 -39.03 15.40 14.36
C GLY A 958 -39.71 15.34 12.99
N TRP A 959 -38.93 15.09 11.96
CA TRP A 959 -39.42 15.10 10.58
C TRP A 959 -38.82 13.96 9.75
N LEU A 960 -39.66 12.99 9.40
CA LEU A 960 -39.29 11.91 8.49
C LEU A 960 -39.38 12.37 7.03
N ILE A 961 -38.36 12.08 6.22
CA ILE A 961 -38.35 12.26 4.76
C ILE A 961 -38.49 10.90 4.04
N PRO A 962 -39.05 10.83 2.82
CA PRO A 962 -39.28 9.57 2.13
C PRO A 962 -37.99 8.76 1.94
N ALA A 963 -38.02 7.50 2.36
CA ALA A 963 -36.93 6.56 2.14
C ALA A 963 -37.02 5.93 0.75
N VAL A 964 -36.02 6.18 -0.11
CA VAL A 964 -35.94 5.57 -1.44
C VAL A 964 -34.92 4.43 -1.40
N TRP A 965 -35.38 3.19 -1.41
CA TRP A 965 -34.51 2.02 -1.48
C TRP A 965 -33.85 1.94 -2.87
N ARG A 966 -32.53 1.73 -2.91
CA ARG A 966 -31.75 1.56 -4.14
C ARG A 966 -31.25 0.14 -4.37
N GLU A 967 -30.60 -0.41 -3.35
CA GLU A 967 -29.90 -1.71 -3.36
C GLU A 967 -29.77 -2.21 -1.92
N GLU A 968 -29.34 -3.45 -1.71
CA GLU A 968 -28.86 -3.91 -0.41
C GLU A 968 -27.38 -3.59 -0.24
N LYS A 969 -26.98 -3.20 0.98
CA LYS A 969 -25.60 -2.98 1.39
C LYS A 969 -24.94 -4.30 1.83
N SER A 970 -25.73 -5.15 2.48
CA SER A 970 -25.49 -6.54 2.90
C SER A 970 -26.88 -7.17 3.12
N GLU A 971 -26.95 -8.45 3.41
CA GLU A 971 -28.19 -9.24 3.48
C GLU A 971 -29.19 -8.64 4.50
N GLY A 972 -30.32 -8.15 4.00
CA GLY A 972 -31.34 -7.49 4.81
C GLY A 972 -30.96 -6.07 5.29
N VAL A 973 -29.96 -5.45 4.66
CA VAL A 973 -29.46 -4.10 4.98
C VAL A 973 -29.75 -3.15 3.83
N PRO A 974 -30.88 -2.42 3.81
CA PRO A 974 -31.23 -1.57 2.68
C PRO A 974 -30.34 -0.33 2.63
N ARG A 975 -29.80 -0.04 1.44
CA ARG A 975 -29.12 1.22 1.14
C ARG A 975 -30.15 2.22 0.60
N LEU A 976 -30.45 3.22 1.42
CA LEU A 976 -31.36 4.29 1.06
C LEU A 976 -30.65 5.42 0.29
N GLU A 977 -31.39 6.06 -0.60
CA GLU A 977 -31.06 7.37 -1.16
C GLU A 977 -31.84 8.47 -0.44
N THR A 978 -31.16 9.59 -0.20
CA THR A 978 -31.72 10.80 0.41
C THR A 978 -32.33 11.71 -0.66
N PRO A 979 -33.66 11.93 -0.70
CA PRO A 979 -34.26 12.80 -1.71
C PRO A 979 -33.92 14.27 -1.43
N VAL A 980 -33.10 14.88 -2.30
CA VAL A 980 -32.60 16.26 -2.15
C VAL A 980 -33.71 17.31 -2.06
N GLY A 981 -34.86 17.06 -2.70
CA GLY A 981 -36.05 17.91 -2.60
C GLY A 981 -36.69 17.86 -1.21
N ALA A 982 -37.09 16.67 -0.77
CA ALA A 982 -37.74 16.48 0.54
C ALA A 982 -36.83 16.90 1.71
N LEU A 983 -35.52 16.65 1.63
CA LEU A 983 -34.58 17.10 2.64
C LEU A 983 -34.48 18.64 2.70
N ARG A 984 -34.55 19.34 1.56
CA ARG A 984 -34.58 20.80 1.52
C ARG A 984 -35.87 21.34 2.14
N GLU A 985 -37.01 20.79 1.76
CA GLU A 985 -38.32 21.19 2.29
C GLU A 985 -38.40 21.00 3.81
N ALA A 986 -37.89 19.87 4.32
CA ALA A 986 -37.77 19.62 5.76
C ALA A 986 -36.91 20.69 6.47
N ILE A 987 -35.76 21.06 5.91
CA ILE A 987 -34.89 22.09 6.47
C ILE A 987 -35.58 23.47 6.43
N GLU A 988 -36.27 23.82 5.34
CA GLU A 988 -37.05 25.06 5.26
C GLU A 988 -38.17 25.11 6.29
N LYS A 989 -38.92 24.01 6.45
CA LYS A 989 -40.02 23.92 7.40
C LYS A 989 -39.55 24.07 8.85
N LEU A 990 -38.43 23.45 9.24
CA LEU A 990 -37.88 23.58 10.59
C LEU A 990 -37.17 24.92 10.84
N CYS A 991 -37.04 25.80 9.84
CA CYS A 991 -36.67 27.19 10.09
C CYS A 991 -37.81 28.01 10.72
N ASP A 992 -39.07 27.62 10.52
CA ASP A 992 -40.20 28.22 11.22
C ASP A 992 -40.08 28.02 12.74
N ASN A 993 -40.32 29.07 13.51
CA ASN A 993 -40.09 29.02 14.95
C ASN A 993 -41.17 28.22 15.67
N ASP A 994 -42.44 28.48 15.36
CA ASP A 994 -43.55 27.94 16.12
C ASP A 994 -43.68 26.44 15.86
N PHE A 995 -43.50 26.01 14.60
CA PHE A 995 -43.39 24.61 14.24
C PHE A 995 -42.17 23.93 14.88
N ARG A 996 -41.00 24.60 14.96
CA ARG A 996 -39.83 24.02 15.64
C ARG A 996 -40.04 23.89 17.15
N GLN A 997 -40.69 24.85 17.80
CA GLN A 997 -41.02 24.77 19.23
C GLN A 997 -42.06 23.68 19.52
N GLN A 998 -43.04 23.47 18.63
CA GLN A 998 -43.94 22.32 18.68
C GLN A 998 -43.15 21.00 18.67
N LEU A 999 -42.18 20.85 17.76
CA LEU A 999 -41.36 19.64 17.71
C LEU A 999 -40.48 19.47 18.96
N VAL A 1000 -39.90 20.56 19.49
CA VAL A 1000 -39.13 20.53 20.75
C VAL A 1000 -39.98 20.04 21.92
N ALA A 1001 -41.24 20.50 22.04
CA ALA A 1001 -42.16 20.00 23.05
C ALA A 1001 -42.46 18.50 22.90
N GLY A 1002 -42.57 18.01 21.66
CA GLY A 1002 -42.67 16.57 21.38
C GLY A 1002 -41.42 15.78 21.74
N VAL A 1003 -40.22 16.33 21.53
CA VAL A 1003 -38.95 15.70 21.95
C VAL A 1003 -38.87 15.56 23.47
N GLU A 1004 -39.24 16.59 24.23
CA GLU A 1004 -39.24 16.51 25.69
C GLU A 1004 -40.26 15.47 26.21
N ALA A 1005 -41.39 15.24 25.50
CA ALA A 1005 -42.28 14.12 25.77
C ALA A 1005 -41.69 12.75 25.35
N ARG A 1006 -40.96 12.68 24.22
CA ARG A 1006 -40.31 11.45 23.72
C ARG A 1006 -39.28 10.91 24.71
N LYS A 1007 -38.54 11.78 25.43
CA LYS A 1007 -37.57 11.37 26.48
C LYS A 1007 -38.13 10.38 27.48
N ALA A 1008 -39.34 10.61 27.99
CA ALA A 1008 -39.99 9.74 28.98
C ALA A 1008 -40.26 8.31 28.46
N SER A 1009 -40.25 8.10 27.15
CA SER A 1009 -40.41 6.80 26.50
C SER A 1009 -39.09 6.18 26.00
N LEU A 1010 -37.98 6.90 26.14
CA LEU A 1010 -36.61 6.42 25.95
C LEU A 1010 -35.85 6.52 27.29
N ASP A 1011 -36.52 6.08 28.36
CA ASP A 1011 -36.02 6.13 29.73
C ASP A 1011 -34.76 5.26 29.90
N TRP A 1012 -33.69 5.85 30.42
CA TRP A 1012 -32.42 5.17 30.68
C TRP A 1012 -32.54 4.03 31.69
N ASN A 1013 -33.48 4.15 32.64
CA ASN A 1013 -33.73 3.09 33.64
C ASN A 1013 -34.17 1.77 32.97
N LEU A 1014 -34.82 1.84 31.80
CA LEU A 1014 -35.17 0.64 31.02
C LEU A 1014 -33.94 0.04 30.33
N THR A 1015 -33.00 0.86 29.85
CA THR A 1015 -31.71 0.37 29.33
C THR A 1015 -30.89 -0.29 30.42
N GLN A 1016 -30.80 0.34 31.60
CA GLN A 1016 -30.16 -0.23 32.78
C GLN A 1016 -30.78 -1.59 33.13
N GLN A 1017 -32.10 -1.66 33.30
CA GLN A 1017 -32.79 -2.91 33.62
C GLN A 1017 -32.53 -4.01 32.59
N ASP A 1018 -32.71 -3.73 31.29
CA ASP A 1018 -32.52 -4.74 30.25
C ASP A 1018 -31.07 -5.26 30.16
N VAL A 1019 -30.08 -4.39 30.41
CA VAL A 1019 -28.66 -4.78 30.46
C VAL A 1019 -28.36 -5.64 31.69
N ILE A 1020 -28.96 -5.34 32.84
CA ILE A 1020 -28.81 -6.14 34.06
C ILE A 1020 -29.50 -7.50 33.92
N ASP A 1021 -30.70 -7.56 33.33
CA ASP A 1021 -31.40 -8.81 33.04
C ASP A 1021 -30.56 -9.69 32.08
N LEU A 1022 -30.07 -9.10 30.99
CA LEU A 1022 -29.21 -9.77 30.00
C LEU A 1022 -27.96 -10.43 30.60
N VAL A 1023 -27.32 -9.82 31.61
CA VAL A 1023 -26.11 -10.36 32.26
C VAL A 1023 -26.38 -11.17 33.53
N THR A 1024 -27.64 -11.26 33.98
CA THR A 1024 -28.02 -12.06 35.16
C THR A 1024 -28.73 -13.36 34.79
N GLU A 1025 -29.42 -13.43 33.65
CA GLU A 1025 -29.89 -14.71 33.11
C GLU A 1025 -28.71 -15.55 32.61
N LYS A 1026 -28.40 -16.67 33.27
CA LYS A 1026 -27.42 -17.66 32.78
C LYS A 1026 -28.17 -18.90 32.27
N PRO A 1027 -28.25 -19.14 30.95
CA PRO A 1027 -28.89 -20.33 30.41
C PRO A 1027 -28.14 -21.61 30.81
N ALA A 1028 -28.86 -22.73 30.88
CA ALA A 1028 -28.25 -24.03 31.15
C ALA A 1028 -27.40 -24.46 29.95
N PHE A 1029 -26.09 -24.65 30.18
CA PHE A 1029 -25.15 -25.05 29.14
C PHE A 1029 -25.03 -26.58 29.06
N GLU A 1030 -25.52 -27.17 27.97
CA GLU A 1030 -25.17 -28.53 27.57
C GLU A 1030 -24.09 -28.45 26.48
N CYS A 1031 -22.86 -28.83 26.81
CA CYS A 1031 -21.82 -29.02 25.80
C CYS A 1031 -22.15 -30.28 24.99
N ALA A 1032 -22.56 -30.12 23.74
CA ALA A 1032 -22.50 -31.23 22.79
C ALA A 1032 -21.04 -31.69 22.65
N GLN A 1033 -20.82 -33.01 22.71
CA GLN A 1033 -19.50 -33.64 22.66
C GLN A 1033 -18.86 -33.56 21.27
#